data_AF-A0A4R9GM82-F1
#
_entry.id   AF-A0A4R9GM82-F1
#
_cell.length_a   1.000
_cell.length_b   1.000
_cell.length_c   1.000
_cell.angle_alpha   90.00
_cell.angle_beta   90.00
_cell.angle_gamma   90.00
#
_symmetry.space_group_name_H-M   'P 1'
#
loop_
_entity.id
_entity.type
_entity.pdbx_description
1 polymer ?
#
loop_
_entity_poly.entity_id
_entity_poly.type
_entity_poly.pdbx_seq_one_letter_code
_entity_poly.pdbx_strand_id
1 'polypeptide(L)'
;MNSHPNHKYSRLFDYIPDSGILRKLNFSARVLASSAYRFVKDDCLMKASGISYTTIVSLIPMFTVALSLLTITSGLENRKEEIFDRINVFFLASNINLDINPYLETIGDLIDAARQIGTIGFVVLVFSATAVLRSLESAFNAIWRIEVSRSFLQKFVFYFFILSIGPLLIVIGQGLVERMTDFFRPPHYLSMDKEPDGKIWIVGENGSLFRLDKDLKADYSLNESDIDLENIRCLDSFGTRLDLCKKPELRHEEFIRVLVRDEKVYALSKKGLFLHRPLEGSVWSAIYFENVQFSDFEFVADGNFYFIFGNGEVLHFFNQGTSYKPVFPNTLKIRANRIYFPEFDQGYLVDDDGNVWKSEDGGLTWSANKISGQGLKDIHKIRPGELIAAGERGAVYKTADGGHTWKNLTHKRYTFRKVWSMENQESTDIFLLDSLGNILVSIDEGEHWNSFYVPAGGKVFASVLFDRSENGRFRLLNIGEYKKISLSEYRDVKYVTKIIQGGDSLLSPYNILKLAFPLTAIWLFFLSLFTLIPNTRVPIRASSIGAAFTSAIFLLFLYGFRVYLTSFSETTMIVYKALAAIPIFLIGVYSLSLIVLYGAEITACVQFPARYLVPFQLAEEQHTAFGYEFRKLLAVLKAAYLVQKEEKIPATEGALAVRSGINPGEIPRLTKTLSQVGLLSETTDETWIPSASGEDLTLADFYRKIPEPLLKEDGHGIYPDKVREKLERTEANFQKDLDSITFRDLIEGR
;
A
#
# COMPACT_ATOMS: atom_id res chain seq x y z
N MET A 1 56.70 13.69 2.08
CA MET A 1 55.74 14.77 2.40
C MET A 1 54.38 14.37 1.81
N ASN A 2 53.47 13.96 2.70
CA ASN A 2 51.99 13.85 2.67
C ASN A 2 51.26 13.67 1.31
N SER A 3 50.32 12.74 1.12
CA SER A 3 49.24 12.30 2.02
C SER A 3 48.68 10.93 1.62
N HIS A 4 48.66 9.96 2.55
CA HIS A 4 47.86 8.74 2.42
C HIS A 4 46.44 9.01 2.94
N PRO A 5 45.38 8.56 2.25
CA PRO A 5 44.03 8.60 2.81
C PRO A 5 43.88 7.51 3.88
N ASN A 6 43.43 7.96 5.06
CA ASN A 6 43.07 7.21 6.27
C ASN A 6 42.64 5.73 6.10
N HIS A 7 43.50 4.79 6.50
CA HIS A 7 43.17 3.40 6.84
C HIS A 7 42.44 3.28 8.19
N LYS A 8 41.30 3.97 8.36
CA LYS A 8 40.46 3.83 9.57
C LYS A 8 39.32 2.80 9.43
N TYR A 9 39.06 2.31 8.21
CA TYR A 9 37.92 1.43 7.93
C TYR A 9 38.20 -0.08 8.08
N SER A 10 39.46 -0.51 8.15
CA SER A 10 39.80 -1.96 8.24
C SER A 10 39.57 -2.54 9.64
N ARG A 11 39.94 -1.82 10.71
CA ARG A 11 39.93 -2.39 12.07
C ARG A 11 38.55 -2.69 12.66
N LEU A 12 37.48 -2.05 12.18
CA LEU A 12 36.13 -2.24 12.73
C LEU A 12 35.52 -3.59 12.29
N PHE A 13 36.02 -4.15 11.19
CA PHE A 13 35.54 -5.40 10.62
C PHE A 13 36.43 -6.60 10.96
N ASP A 14 37.64 -6.45 11.51
CA ASP A 14 38.51 -7.59 11.83
C ASP A 14 38.17 -8.27 13.17
N TYR A 15 37.47 -7.58 14.07
CA TYR A 15 37.04 -8.15 15.35
C TYR A 15 35.87 -9.12 15.15
N ILE A 16 36.04 -10.40 15.50
CA ILE A 16 34.97 -11.41 15.54
C ILE A 16 34.59 -11.60 17.02
N PRO A 17 33.44 -11.10 17.49
CA PRO A 17 33.01 -11.33 18.86
C PRO A 17 32.67 -12.81 19.05
N ASP A 18 33.18 -13.43 20.12
CA ASP A 18 33.07 -14.88 20.36
C ASP A 18 31.61 -15.34 20.55
N SER A 19 30.72 -14.48 21.09
CA SER A 19 29.28 -14.74 21.20
C SER A 19 28.42 -13.48 21.43
N GLY A 20 27.10 -13.61 21.36
CA GLY A 20 26.14 -12.57 21.77
C GLY A 20 25.59 -11.67 20.65
N ILE A 21 24.92 -10.58 21.06
CA ILE A 21 24.25 -9.60 20.18
C ILE A 21 25.27 -8.89 19.26
N LEU A 22 26.48 -8.63 19.75
CA LEU A 22 27.57 -7.99 19.00
C LEU A 22 28.02 -8.81 17.79
N ARG A 23 28.07 -10.14 17.91
CA ARG A 23 28.39 -11.04 16.78
C ARG A 23 27.33 -10.96 15.68
N LYS A 24 26.04 -10.94 16.07
CA LYS A 24 24.91 -10.81 15.13
C LYS A 24 24.93 -9.45 14.42
N LEU A 25 25.21 -8.37 15.15
CA LEU A 25 25.33 -7.03 14.57
C LEU A 25 26.49 -6.91 13.57
N ASN A 26 27.68 -7.43 13.93
CA ASN A 26 28.83 -7.42 13.05
C ASN A 26 28.58 -8.27 11.79
N PHE A 27 27.98 -9.45 11.95
CA PHE A 27 27.55 -10.28 10.82
C PHE A 27 26.59 -9.53 9.88
N SER A 28 25.54 -8.91 10.42
CA SER A 28 24.59 -8.13 9.62
C SER A 28 25.25 -6.96 8.90
N ALA A 29 26.14 -6.23 9.59
CA ALA A 29 26.88 -5.11 8.99
C ALA A 29 27.79 -5.58 7.83
N ARG A 30 28.48 -6.71 7.99
CA ARG A 30 29.30 -7.31 6.92
C ARG A 30 28.45 -7.77 5.73
N VAL A 31 27.32 -8.41 5.99
CA VAL A 31 26.39 -8.84 4.92
C VAL A 31 25.92 -7.62 4.13
N LEU A 32 25.51 -6.54 4.80
CA LEU A 32 25.05 -5.31 4.16
C LEU A 32 26.17 -4.61 3.36
N ALA A 33 27.37 -4.48 3.93
CA ALA A 33 28.50 -3.87 3.23
C ALA A 33 28.90 -4.69 1.99
N SER A 34 28.94 -6.01 2.13
CA SER A 34 29.31 -6.91 1.05
C SER A 34 28.24 -6.95 -0.05
N SER A 35 26.96 -6.95 0.31
CA SER A 35 25.86 -6.86 -0.65
C SER A 35 25.88 -5.52 -1.39
N ALA A 36 26.23 -4.41 -0.72
CA ALA A 36 26.33 -3.11 -1.38
C ALA A 36 27.47 -3.06 -2.43
N TYR A 37 28.64 -3.60 -2.09
CA TYR A 37 29.74 -3.72 -3.04
C TYR A 37 29.36 -4.61 -4.23
N ARG A 38 28.73 -5.78 -3.96
CA ARG A 38 28.28 -6.71 -4.99
C ARG A 38 27.18 -6.15 -5.86
N PHE A 39 26.25 -5.37 -5.29
CA PHE A 39 25.18 -4.73 -6.03
C PHE A 39 25.71 -3.84 -7.16
N VAL A 40 26.81 -3.12 -6.93
CA VAL A 40 27.49 -2.34 -7.98
C VAL A 40 28.21 -3.25 -8.96
N LYS A 41 28.95 -4.25 -8.46
CA LYS A 41 29.75 -5.18 -9.29
C LYS A 41 28.91 -6.09 -10.20
N ASP A 42 27.73 -6.50 -9.74
CA ASP A 42 26.79 -7.35 -10.46
C ASP A 42 25.84 -6.51 -11.35
N ASP A 43 26.19 -5.24 -11.65
CA ASP A 43 25.48 -4.30 -12.51
C ASP A 43 23.99 -4.11 -12.17
N CYS A 44 23.64 -4.20 -10.89
CA CYS A 44 22.24 -4.15 -10.46
C CYS A 44 21.58 -2.79 -10.76
N LEU A 45 22.35 -1.71 -10.87
CA LEU A 45 21.84 -0.40 -11.33
C LEU A 45 21.32 -0.48 -12.77
N MET A 46 22.08 -1.11 -13.67
CA MET A 46 21.68 -1.29 -15.07
C MET A 46 20.50 -2.26 -15.18
N LYS A 47 20.52 -3.36 -14.41
CA LYS A 47 19.40 -4.31 -14.35
C LYS A 47 18.11 -3.65 -13.84
N ALA A 48 18.20 -2.79 -12.82
CA ALA A 48 17.06 -2.03 -12.31
C ALA A 48 16.47 -1.11 -13.38
N SER A 49 17.31 -0.44 -14.18
CA SER A 49 16.86 0.37 -15.32
C SER A 49 16.09 -0.48 -16.34
N GLY A 50 16.61 -1.66 -16.69
CA GLY A 50 15.94 -2.60 -17.60
C GLY A 50 14.59 -3.10 -17.10
N ILE A 51 14.49 -3.48 -15.82
CA ILE A 51 13.22 -3.88 -15.18
C ILE A 51 12.23 -2.71 -15.20
N SER A 52 12.70 -1.50 -14.93
CA SER A 52 11.85 -0.30 -14.87
C SER A 52 11.29 0.07 -16.23
N TYR A 53 12.14 0.08 -17.26
CA TYR A 53 11.73 0.27 -18.64
C TYR A 53 10.70 -0.80 -19.06
N THR A 54 10.98 -2.07 -18.76
CA THR A 54 10.05 -3.18 -19.06
C THR A 54 8.71 -2.99 -18.36
N THR A 55 8.72 -2.57 -17.09
CA THR A 55 7.50 -2.32 -16.30
C THR A 55 6.65 -1.23 -16.92
N ILE A 56 7.27 -0.14 -17.37
CA ILE A 56 6.55 1.00 -17.97
C ILE A 56 5.94 0.61 -19.32
N VAL A 57 6.73 -0.01 -20.20
CA VAL A 57 6.25 -0.47 -21.51
C VAL A 57 5.15 -1.53 -21.36
N SER A 58 5.22 -2.36 -20.32
CA SER A 58 4.23 -3.40 -20.07
C SER A 58 2.96 -2.87 -19.40
N LEU A 59 3.02 -1.71 -18.73
CA LEU A 59 1.90 -1.16 -17.97
C LEU A 59 0.74 -0.76 -18.88
N ILE A 60 1.02 -0.07 -19.99
CA ILE A 60 -0.03 0.44 -20.89
C ILE A 60 -0.85 -0.72 -21.46
N PRO A 61 -0.27 -1.73 -22.14
CA PRO A 61 -1.06 -2.82 -22.70
C PRO A 61 -1.72 -3.68 -21.62
N MET A 62 -1.07 -3.87 -20.46
CA MET A 62 -1.66 -4.58 -19.33
C MET A 62 -2.90 -3.86 -18.80
N PHE A 63 -2.84 -2.54 -18.62
CA PHE A 63 -3.97 -1.74 -18.12
C PHE A 63 -5.12 -1.74 -19.12
N THR A 64 -4.84 -1.51 -20.40
CA THR A 64 -5.84 -1.51 -21.48
C THR A 64 -6.64 -2.81 -21.51
N VAL A 65 -5.95 -3.96 -21.46
CA VAL A 65 -6.62 -5.26 -21.59
C VAL A 65 -7.21 -5.73 -20.27
N ALA A 66 -6.62 -5.42 -19.12
CA ALA A 66 -7.23 -5.70 -17.81
C ALA A 66 -8.56 -4.96 -17.66
N LEU A 67 -8.62 -3.69 -18.05
CA LEU A 67 -9.84 -2.90 -18.03
C LEU A 67 -10.88 -3.44 -19.01
N SER A 68 -10.46 -3.85 -20.21
CA SER A 68 -11.34 -4.51 -21.19
C SER A 68 -11.96 -5.82 -20.63
N LEU A 69 -11.14 -6.68 -20.03
CA LEU A 69 -11.59 -7.93 -19.42
C LEU A 69 -12.56 -7.66 -18.27
N LEU A 70 -12.24 -6.68 -17.41
CA LEU A 70 -13.06 -6.28 -16.29
C LEU A 70 -14.44 -5.80 -16.77
N THR A 71 -14.50 -4.96 -17.80
CA THR A 71 -15.77 -4.49 -18.41
C THR A 71 -16.64 -5.66 -18.90
N ILE A 72 -16.03 -6.64 -19.57
CA ILE A 72 -16.73 -7.83 -20.10
C ILE A 72 -17.27 -8.70 -18.95
N THR A 73 -16.47 -8.94 -17.89
CA THR A 73 -16.84 -9.89 -16.83
C THR A 73 -17.73 -9.32 -15.73
N SER A 74 -17.72 -8.00 -15.53
CA SER A 74 -18.37 -7.37 -14.37
C SER A 74 -19.65 -6.58 -14.70
N GLY A 75 -20.01 -6.42 -15.98
CA GLY A 75 -21.14 -5.58 -16.39
C GLY A 75 -20.93 -4.10 -16.02
N LEU A 76 -19.67 -3.64 -16.08
CA LEU A 76 -19.23 -2.32 -15.62
C LEU A 76 -19.96 -1.16 -16.30
N GLU A 77 -20.53 -1.39 -17.49
CA GLU A 77 -21.34 -0.40 -18.23
C GLU A 77 -22.44 0.22 -17.35
N ASN A 78 -23.07 -0.57 -16.48
CA ASN A 78 -24.16 -0.09 -15.61
C ASN A 78 -23.68 0.44 -14.25
N ARG A 79 -22.39 0.32 -13.92
CA ARG A 79 -21.80 0.68 -12.61
C ARG A 79 -20.62 1.63 -12.71
N LYS A 80 -20.37 2.15 -13.91
CA LYS A 80 -19.27 3.07 -14.23
C LYS A 80 -19.27 4.26 -13.26
N GLU A 81 -20.44 4.87 -13.04
CA GLU A 81 -20.60 6.00 -12.12
C GLU A 81 -20.34 5.65 -10.65
N GLU A 82 -20.83 4.50 -10.17
CA GLU A 82 -20.64 4.06 -8.77
C GLU A 82 -19.15 3.82 -8.46
N ILE A 83 -18.43 3.18 -9.37
CA ILE A 83 -17.01 2.88 -9.20
C ILE A 83 -16.19 4.16 -9.26
N PHE A 84 -16.55 5.08 -10.16
CA PHE A 84 -15.89 6.38 -10.26
C PHE A 84 -16.14 7.25 -9.05
N ASP A 85 -17.31 7.16 -8.41
CA ASP A 85 -17.57 7.83 -7.14
C ASP A 85 -16.75 7.25 -6.00
N ARG A 86 -16.56 5.93 -5.93
CA ARG A 86 -15.65 5.33 -4.95
C ARG A 86 -14.21 5.80 -5.16
N ILE A 87 -13.76 5.89 -6.41
CA ILE A 87 -12.43 6.39 -6.77
C ILE A 87 -12.31 7.87 -6.38
N ASN A 88 -13.31 8.70 -6.68
CA ASN A 88 -13.36 10.11 -6.29
C ASN A 88 -13.30 10.29 -4.77
N VAL A 89 -14.11 9.53 -4.02
CA VAL A 89 -14.10 9.54 -2.54
C VAL A 89 -12.73 9.15 -2.00
N PHE A 90 -12.06 8.17 -2.62
CA PHE A 90 -10.69 7.79 -2.25
C PHE A 90 -9.67 8.91 -2.46
N PHE A 91 -9.72 9.60 -3.61
CA PHE A 91 -8.82 10.73 -3.89
C PHE A 91 -9.08 11.92 -2.96
N LEU A 92 -10.35 12.21 -2.67
CA LEU A 92 -10.76 13.27 -1.74
C LEU A 92 -10.29 12.96 -0.31
N ALA A 93 -10.45 11.72 0.15
CA ALA A 93 -9.93 11.27 1.46
C ALA A 93 -8.40 11.38 1.55
N SER A 94 -7.71 11.31 0.40
CA SER A 94 -6.26 11.48 0.28
C SER A 94 -5.82 12.93 0.04
N ASN A 95 -6.75 13.89 0.05
CA ASN A 95 -6.54 15.32 -0.20
C ASN A 95 -5.93 15.62 -1.59
N ILE A 96 -6.22 14.78 -2.59
CA ILE A 96 -5.77 14.95 -3.97
C ILE A 96 -6.87 15.66 -4.77
N ASN A 97 -6.69 16.96 -5.04
CA ASN A 97 -7.62 17.76 -5.84
C ASN A 97 -7.31 17.61 -7.35
N LEU A 98 -7.75 16.49 -7.95
CA LEU A 98 -7.69 16.29 -9.40
C LEU A 98 -9.12 16.22 -9.95
N ASP A 99 -9.43 17.07 -10.94
CA ASP A 99 -10.63 16.88 -11.76
C ASP A 99 -10.38 15.67 -12.67
N ILE A 100 -10.93 14.52 -12.29
CA ILE A 100 -10.68 13.27 -13.02
C ILE A 100 -11.54 13.13 -14.27
N ASN A 101 -12.56 13.99 -14.47
CA ASN A 101 -13.52 13.84 -15.57
C ASN A 101 -12.87 13.72 -16.96
N PRO A 102 -11.85 14.52 -17.32
CA PRO A 102 -11.16 14.38 -18.61
C PRO A 102 -10.44 13.03 -18.76
N TYR A 103 -9.85 12.52 -17.67
CA TYR A 103 -9.18 11.22 -17.65
C TYR A 103 -10.19 10.07 -17.75
N LEU A 104 -11.38 10.23 -17.16
CA LEU A 104 -12.48 9.26 -17.22
C LEU A 104 -13.01 9.08 -18.65
N GLU A 105 -13.02 10.15 -19.45
CA GLU A 105 -13.39 10.10 -20.87
C GLU A 105 -12.35 9.32 -21.68
N THR A 106 -11.06 9.62 -21.46
CA THR A 106 -9.95 8.92 -22.14
C THR A 106 -9.90 7.43 -21.80
N ILE A 107 -10.22 7.07 -20.55
CA ILE A 107 -10.35 5.68 -20.11
C ILE A 107 -11.53 5.00 -20.83
N GLY A 108 -12.64 5.72 -21.04
CA GLY A 108 -13.77 5.25 -21.84
C GLY A 108 -13.37 4.91 -23.27
N ASP A 109 -12.67 5.83 -23.94
CA ASP A 109 -12.20 5.63 -25.31
C ASP A 109 -11.24 4.43 -25.44
N LEU A 110 -10.37 4.24 -24.44
CA LEU A 110 -9.48 3.07 -24.36
C LEU A 110 -10.23 1.75 -24.20
N ILE A 111 -11.34 1.73 -23.46
CA ILE A 111 -12.21 0.56 -23.32
C ILE A 111 -12.83 0.20 -24.67
N ASP A 112 -13.35 1.20 -25.38
CA ASP A 112 -14.02 1.01 -26.66
C ASP A 112 -13.05 0.54 -27.76
N ALA A 113 -11.83 1.10 -27.78
CA ALA A 113 -10.76 0.65 -28.68
C ALA A 113 -10.31 -0.79 -28.36
N ALA A 114 -10.18 -1.16 -27.08
CA ALA A 114 -9.75 -2.50 -26.67
C ALA A 114 -10.75 -3.60 -27.09
N ARG A 115 -12.05 -3.27 -27.13
CA ARG A 115 -13.12 -4.20 -27.58
C ARG A 115 -12.93 -4.67 -29.03
N GLN A 116 -12.36 -3.83 -29.89
CA GLN A 116 -12.11 -4.16 -31.29
C GLN A 116 -10.92 -5.13 -31.49
N ILE A 117 -9.99 -5.18 -30.52
CA ILE A 117 -8.72 -5.91 -30.65
C ILE A 117 -8.82 -7.35 -30.10
N GLY A 118 -9.81 -7.64 -29.23
CA GLY A 118 -10.20 -8.98 -28.78
C GLY A 118 -9.02 -9.91 -28.45
N THR A 119 -8.80 -10.92 -29.29
CA THR A 119 -7.79 -11.98 -29.11
C THR A 119 -6.35 -11.48 -29.23
N ILE A 120 -6.08 -10.51 -30.11
CA ILE A 120 -4.73 -9.93 -30.27
C ILE A 120 -4.34 -9.19 -28.99
N GLY A 121 -5.31 -8.48 -28.39
CA GLY A 121 -5.12 -7.76 -27.13
C GLY A 121 -4.81 -8.73 -25.98
N PHE A 122 -5.51 -9.86 -25.91
CA PHE A 122 -5.23 -10.89 -24.92
C PHE A 122 -3.80 -11.44 -25.01
N VAL A 123 -3.30 -11.74 -26.22
CA VAL A 123 -1.92 -12.21 -26.43
C VAL A 123 -0.91 -11.14 -26.00
N VAL A 124 -1.15 -9.88 -26.36
CA VAL A 124 -0.31 -8.75 -25.95
C VAL A 124 -0.32 -8.61 -24.42
N LEU A 125 -1.47 -8.74 -23.75
CA LEU A 125 -1.53 -8.72 -22.29
C LEU A 125 -0.73 -9.84 -21.66
N VAL A 126 -0.86 -11.08 -22.13
CA VAL A 126 -0.09 -12.20 -21.55
C VAL A 126 1.41 -11.97 -21.73
N PHE A 127 1.81 -11.46 -22.90
CA PHE A 127 3.20 -11.12 -23.16
C PHE A 127 3.71 -9.99 -22.25
N SER A 128 2.95 -8.90 -22.10
CA SER A 128 3.27 -7.75 -21.24
C SER A 128 3.28 -8.13 -19.76
N ALA A 129 2.27 -8.84 -19.28
CA ALA A 129 2.17 -9.29 -17.89
C ALA A 129 3.33 -10.20 -17.49
N THR A 130 3.80 -11.05 -18.41
CA THR A 130 4.96 -11.91 -18.18
C THR A 130 6.30 -11.22 -18.43
N ALA A 131 6.35 -10.07 -19.11
CA ALA A 131 7.61 -9.39 -19.44
C ALA A 131 8.35 -8.91 -18.18
N VAL A 132 7.64 -8.33 -17.21
CA VAL A 132 8.21 -7.89 -15.93
C VAL A 132 8.76 -9.09 -15.15
N LEU A 133 8.00 -10.18 -15.07
CA LEU A 133 8.43 -11.42 -14.40
C LEU A 133 9.66 -12.03 -15.07
N ARG A 134 9.71 -12.05 -16.41
CA ARG A 134 10.88 -12.52 -17.18
C ARG A 134 12.12 -11.67 -16.93
N SER A 135 11.96 -10.35 -16.90
CA SER A 135 13.04 -9.40 -16.62
C SER A 135 13.57 -9.58 -15.19
N LEU A 136 12.66 -9.72 -14.22
CA LEU A 136 12.99 -9.97 -12.82
C LEU A 136 13.69 -11.33 -12.62
N GLU A 137 13.19 -12.40 -13.24
CA GLU A 137 13.83 -13.73 -13.23
C GLU A 137 15.24 -13.68 -13.83
N SER A 138 15.43 -12.98 -14.95
CA SER A 138 16.75 -12.83 -15.57
C SER A 138 17.73 -12.11 -14.63
N ALA A 139 17.31 -11.01 -14.02
CA ALA A 139 18.13 -10.27 -13.07
C ALA A 139 18.49 -11.13 -11.85
N PHE A 140 17.53 -11.90 -11.33
CA PHE A 140 17.75 -12.80 -10.21
C PHE A 140 18.69 -13.94 -10.59
N ASN A 141 18.46 -14.62 -11.71
CA ASN A 141 19.37 -15.67 -12.16
C ASN A 141 20.79 -15.14 -12.35
N ALA A 142 20.97 -13.91 -12.83
CA ALA A 142 22.27 -13.26 -12.91
C ALA A 142 22.89 -13.01 -11.52
N ILE A 143 22.12 -12.54 -10.54
CA ILE A 143 22.58 -12.41 -9.14
C ILE A 143 23.02 -13.78 -8.63
N TRP A 144 22.24 -14.84 -8.80
CA TRP A 144 22.59 -16.19 -8.35
C TRP A 144 23.60 -16.93 -9.26
N ARG A 145 24.08 -16.31 -10.34
CA ARG A 145 25.01 -16.88 -11.34
C ARG A 145 24.50 -18.19 -11.95
N ILE A 146 23.22 -18.21 -12.28
CA ILE A 146 22.55 -19.35 -12.89
C ILE A 146 22.54 -19.15 -14.42
N GLU A 147 23.25 -20.00 -15.13
CA GLU A 147 23.35 -19.96 -16.60
C GLU A 147 22.18 -20.71 -17.28
N VAL A 148 21.56 -21.65 -16.57
CA VAL A 148 20.45 -22.45 -17.11
C VAL A 148 19.10 -21.84 -16.76
N SER A 149 18.36 -21.40 -17.77
CA SER A 149 17.00 -20.87 -17.58
C SER A 149 15.94 -21.99 -17.54
N ARG A 150 14.81 -21.73 -16.89
CA ARG A 150 13.66 -22.65 -16.87
C ARG A 150 13.20 -22.98 -18.29
N SER A 151 12.72 -24.21 -18.49
CA SER A 151 12.16 -24.61 -19.79
C SER A 151 10.94 -23.75 -20.13
N PHE A 152 10.60 -23.64 -21.42
CA PHE A 152 9.45 -22.83 -21.86
C PHE A 152 8.15 -23.23 -21.13
N LEU A 153 7.89 -24.54 -21.00
CA LEU A 153 6.71 -25.05 -20.31
C LEU A 153 6.73 -24.72 -18.81
N GLN A 154 7.89 -24.85 -18.15
CA GLN A 154 8.04 -24.48 -16.74
C GLN A 154 7.80 -22.98 -16.51
N LYS A 155 8.32 -22.12 -17.40
CA LYS A 155 8.07 -20.67 -17.37
C LYS A 155 6.59 -20.36 -17.52
N PHE A 156 5.94 -20.98 -18.52
CA PHE A 156 4.51 -20.81 -18.75
C PHE A 156 3.70 -21.19 -17.51
N VAL A 157 3.90 -22.40 -16.98
CA VAL A 157 3.19 -22.91 -15.81
C VAL A 157 3.44 -22.02 -14.58
N PHE A 158 4.71 -21.67 -14.32
CA PHE A 158 5.08 -20.84 -13.17
C PHE A 158 4.49 -19.42 -13.25
N TYR A 159 4.63 -18.74 -14.39
CA TYR A 159 4.06 -17.40 -14.56
C TYR A 159 2.54 -17.42 -14.56
N PHE A 160 1.92 -18.45 -15.16
CA PHE A 160 0.47 -18.62 -15.12
C PHE A 160 -0.03 -18.72 -13.68
N PHE A 161 0.62 -19.52 -12.83
CA PHE A 161 0.25 -19.64 -11.42
C PHE A 161 0.44 -18.33 -10.64
N ILE A 162 1.53 -17.60 -10.86
CA ILE A 162 1.73 -16.30 -10.20
C ILE A 162 0.67 -15.28 -10.63
N LEU A 163 0.38 -15.19 -11.93
CA LEU A 163 -0.55 -14.20 -12.48
C LEU A 163 -2.02 -14.53 -12.20
N SER A 164 -2.38 -15.81 -12.07
CA SER A 164 -3.77 -16.24 -11.77
C SER A 164 -4.03 -16.43 -10.29
N ILE A 165 -3.25 -17.29 -9.61
CA ILE A 165 -3.47 -17.64 -8.20
C ILE A 165 -2.99 -16.53 -7.27
N GLY A 166 -1.92 -15.80 -7.63
CA GLY A 166 -1.36 -14.73 -6.79
C GLY A 166 -2.41 -13.67 -6.40
N PRO A 167 -3.09 -13.00 -7.36
CA PRO A 167 -4.15 -12.05 -7.06
C PRO A 167 -5.31 -12.67 -6.26
N LEU A 168 -5.70 -13.90 -6.59
CA LEU A 168 -6.76 -14.61 -5.85
C LEU A 168 -6.39 -14.80 -4.37
N LEU A 169 -5.15 -15.20 -4.08
CA LEU A 169 -4.66 -15.33 -2.70
C LEU A 169 -4.59 -13.98 -1.98
N ILE A 170 -4.28 -12.89 -2.68
CA ILE A 170 -4.32 -11.54 -2.11
C ILE A 170 -5.76 -11.16 -1.75
N VAL A 171 -6.74 -11.40 -2.63
CA VAL A 171 -8.15 -11.09 -2.37
C VAL A 171 -8.69 -11.93 -1.20
N ILE A 172 -8.43 -13.24 -1.19
CA ILE A 172 -8.82 -14.13 -0.09
C ILE A 172 -8.12 -13.69 1.21
N GLY A 173 -6.83 -13.38 1.14
CA GLY A 173 -6.03 -12.92 2.27
C GLY A 173 -6.56 -11.61 2.84
N GLN A 174 -6.91 -10.64 1.99
CA GLN A 174 -7.54 -9.39 2.39
C GLN A 174 -8.89 -9.63 3.06
N GLY A 175 -9.76 -10.45 2.48
CA GLY A 175 -11.06 -10.76 3.09
C GLY A 175 -10.93 -11.48 4.44
N LEU A 176 -9.92 -12.34 4.60
CA LEU A 176 -9.60 -12.96 5.90
C LEU A 176 -9.09 -11.92 6.90
N VAL A 177 -8.17 -11.05 6.47
CA VAL A 177 -7.62 -9.96 7.29
C VAL A 177 -8.73 -9.04 7.77
N GLU A 178 -9.61 -8.59 6.88
CA GLU A 178 -10.74 -7.71 7.19
C GLU A 178 -11.66 -8.35 8.23
N ARG A 179 -12.08 -9.61 8.02
CA ARG A 179 -12.91 -10.34 9.00
C ARG A 179 -12.21 -10.48 10.36
N MET A 180 -10.92 -10.79 10.36
CA MET A 180 -10.13 -10.93 11.58
C MET A 180 -9.98 -9.59 12.30
N THR A 181 -9.70 -8.49 11.59
CA THR A 181 -9.62 -7.16 12.19
C THR A 181 -10.98 -6.69 12.69
N ASP A 182 -12.04 -6.90 11.91
CA ASP A 182 -13.40 -6.46 12.24
C ASP A 182 -13.95 -7.17 13.48
N PHE A 183 -13.56 -8.42 13.70
CA PHE A 183 -13.90 -9.14 14.94
C PHE A 183 -13.38 -8.42 16.19
N PHE A 184 -12.19 -7.82 16.13
CA PHE A 184 -11.60 -7.07 17.24
C PHE A 184 -11.91 -5.57 17.20
N ARG A 185 -12.56 -5.09 16.13
CA ARG A 185 -12.92 -3.68 15.95
C ARG A 185 -13.94 -3.29 17.03
N PRO A 186 -13.70 -2.22 17.80
CA PRO A 186 -14.71 -1.71 18.71
C PRO A 186 -15.94 -1.21 17.91
N PRO A 187 -17.16 -1.51 18.35
CA PRO A 187 -18.39 -1.14 17.65
C PRO A 187 -18.54 0.37 17.51
N HIS A 188 -19.29 0.78 16.51
CA HIS A 188 -19.57 2.18 16.22
C HIS A 188 -20.89 2.64 16.85
N TYR A 189 -20.94 3.90 17.28
CA TYR A 189 -22.19 4.56 17.68
C TYR A 189 -22.72 5.36 16.50
N LEU A 190 -23.97 5.10 16.12
CA LEU A 190 -24.52 5.48 14.82
C LEU A 190 -25.53 6.63 14.92
N SER A 191 -26.34 6.65 15.97
CA SER A 191 -27.39 7.63 16.15
C SER A 191 -27.56 7.96 17.63
N MET A 192 -28.01 9.19 17.89
CA MET A 192 -28.38 9.65 19.22
C MET A 192 -29.52 10.64 19.13
N ASP A 193 -30.30 10.72 20.20
CA ASP A 193 -31.36 11.71 20.34
C ASP A 193 -31.51 12.13 21.81
N LYS A 194 -32.04 13.33 22.03
CA LYS A 194 -32.06 13.99 23.34
C LYS A 194 -33.49 14.01 23.90
N GLU A 195 -33.62 13.63 25.18
CA GLU A 195 -34.85 13.78 25.95
C GLU A 195 -35.10 15.27 26.30
N PRO A 196 -36.37 15.72 26.47
CA PRO A 196 -36.69 17.09 26.88
C PRO A 196 -36.01 17.51 28.19
N ASP A 197 -35.79 16.56 29.10
CA ASP A 197 -35.15 16.79 30.39
C ASP A 197 -33.62 16.92 30.31
N GLY A 198 -33.01 16.62 29.16
CA GLY A 198 -31.57 16.72 28.92
C GLY A 198 -30.80 15.40 28.88
N LYS A 199 -31.42 14.25 29.15
CA LYS A 199 -30.78 12.93 28.98
C LYS A 199 -30.60 12.59 27.51
N ILE A 200 -29.64 11.73 27.17
CA ILE A 200 -29.30 11.43 25.77
C ILE A 200 -29.28 9.92 25.56
N TRP A 201 -30.05 9.45 24.59
CA TRP A 201 -30.02 8.07 24.14
C TRP A 201 -29.01 7.91 23.02
N ILE A 202 -28.19 6.86 23.11
CA ILE A 202 -27.20 6.53 22.10
C ILE A 202 -27.41 5.09 21.67
N VAL A 203 -27.35 4.87 20.36
CA VAL A 203 -27.43 3.54 19.75
C VAL A 203 -26.25 3.26 18.81
N GLY A 204 -25.97 1.98 18.62
CA GLY A 204 -24.92 1.54 17.71
C GLY A 204 -24.88 0.04 17.44
N GLU A 205 -23.74 -0.40 16.95
CA GLU A 205 -23.47 -1.80 16.61
C GLU A 205 -23.36 -2.70 17.86
N ASN A 206 -23.44 -4.02 17.66
CA ASN A 206 -23.35 -5.06 18.69
C ASN A 206 -24.35 -4.90 19.85
N GLY A 207 -25.58 -4.51 19.54
CA GLY A 207 -26.65 -4.32 20.51
C GLY A 207 -26.47 -3.10 21.42
N SER A 208 -25.59 -2.16 21.06
CA SER A 208 -25.35 -0.97 21.87
C SER A 208 -26.60 -0.10 21.89
N LEU A 209 -27.27 -0.03 23.04
CA LEU A 209 -28.33 0.92 23.34
C LEU A 209 -28.20 1.32 24.82
N PHE A 210 -27.91 2.58 25.08
CA PHE A 210 -27.72 3.09 26.43
C PHE A 210 -28.12 4.56 26.52
N ARG A 211 -28.27 5.03 27.76
CA ARG A 211 -28.61 6.42 28.06
C ARG A 211 -27.51 7.08 28.88
N LEU A 212 -27.25 8.34 28.56
CA LEU A 212 -26.40 9.23 29.33
C LEU A 212 -27.25 10.21 30.13
N ASP A 213 -26.85 10.43 31.38
CA ASP A 213 -27.39 11.50 32.21
C ASP A 213 -26.89 12.90 31.78
N LYS A 214 -27.31 13.93 32.53
CA LYS A 214 -26.90 15.32 32.31
C LYS A 214 -25.40 15.56 32.48
N ASP A 215 -24.73 14.70 33.25
CA ASP A 215 -23.29 14.76 33.49
C ASP A 215 -22.49 13.91 32.49
N LEU A 216 -23.16 13.41 31.43
CA LEU A 216 -22.60 12.55 30.38
C LEU A 216 -22.07 11.21 30.91
N LYS A 217 -22.62 10.72 32.01
CA LYS A 217 -22.35 9.38 32.55
C LYS A 217 -23.46 8.42 32.14
N ALA A 218 -23.08 7.20 31.81
CA ALA A 218 -24.05 6.17 31.49
C ALA A 218 -24.83 5.77 32.74
N ASP A 219 -26.15 6.03 32.74
CA ASP A 219 -27.05 5.72 33.85
C ASP A 219 -27.94 4.50 33.56
N TYR A 220 -28.07 4.13 32.28
CA TYR A 220 -28.86 2.99 31.82
C TYR A 220 -28.22 2.33 30.60
N SER A 221 -28.28 1.00 30.53
CA SER A 221 -27.87 0.20 29.37
C SER A 221 -28.90 -0.90 29.15
N LEU A 222 -29.28 -1.14 27.90
CA LEU A 222 -30.25 -2.17 27.53
C LEU A 222 -29.73 -3.56 27.89
N ASN A 223 -30.54 -4.32 28.62
CA ASN A 223 -30.36 -5.75 28.86
C ASN A 223 -31.53 -6.56 28.29
N GLU A 224 -31.33 -7.85 28.06
CA GLU A 224 -32.41 -8.75 27.59
C GLU A 224 -33.61 -8.80 28.56
N SER A 225 -33.37 -8.61 29.86
CA SER A 225 -34.41 -8.55 30.89
C SER A 225 -35.34 -7.34 30.78
N ASP A 226 -34.87 -6.29 30.11
CA ASP A 226 -35.62 -5.04 30.01
C ASP A 226 -36.63 -5.09 28.86
N ILE A 227 -36.60 -6.17 28.05
CA ILE A 227 -37.44 -6.34 26.87
C ILE A 227 -38.50 -7.40 27.18
N ASP A 228 -39.75 -7.07 26.91
CA ASP A 228 -40.85 -8.04 26.92
C ASP A 228 -40.74 -8.96 25.69
N LEU A 229 -39.90 -10.00 25.82
CA LEU A 229 -39.72 -11.03 24.80
C LEU A 229 -40.82 -12.09 24.84
N GLU A 230 -41.65 -12.14 25.88
CA GLU A 230 -42.77 -13.09 25.97
C GLU A 230 -43.91 -12.67 25.03
N ASN A 231 -44.16 -11.36 24.91
CA ASN A 231 -45.19 -10.80 24.04
C ASN A 231 -44.62 -10.19 22.75
N ILE A 232 -43.45 -10.66 22.30
CA ILE A 232 -42.82 -10.17 21.07
C ILE A 232 -43.73 -10.39 19.87
N ARG A 233 -43.87 -9.36 19.04
CA ARG A 233 -44.68 -9.44 17.83
C ARG A 233 -43.80 -9.64 16.60
N CYS A 234 -43.90 -10.81 15.96
CA CYS A 234 -43.16 -11.09 14.74
C CYS A 234 -43.97 -10.86 13.48
N LEU A 235 -43.30 -10.26 12.51
CA LEU A 235 -43.84 -9.88 11.23
C LEU A 235 -42.89 -10.41 10.14
N ASP A 236 -43.43 -10.96 9.06
CA ASP A 236 -42.63 -11.30 7.87
C ASP A 236 -42.20 -10.03 7.11
N SER A 237 -41.49 -10.21 5.98
CA SER A 237 -41.03 -9.09 5.14
C SER A 237 -42.15 -8.24 4.57
N PHE A 238 -43.36 -8.77 4.51
CA PHE A 238 -44.52 -8.02 4.08
C PHE A 238 -45.16 -7.35 5.30
N GLY A 239 -45.15 -7.96 6.47
CA GLY A 239 -45.74 -7.47 7.72
C GLY A 239 -46.83 -8.42 8.25
N THR A 240 -46.98 -9.60 7.65
CA THR A 240 -47.91 -10.64 8.10
C THR A 240 -47.45 -11.21 9.43
N ARG A 241 -48.38 -11.40 10.37
CA ARG A 241 -48.06 -11.99 11.68
C ARG A 241 -47.52 -13.41 11.50
N LEU A 242 -46.37 -13.68 12.10
CA LEU A 242 -45.80 -15.02 12.21
C LEU A 242 -46.17 -15.64 13.57
N ASP A 243 -46.59 -16.90 13.58
CA ASP A 243 -46.98 -17.62 14.80
C ASP A 243 -45.78 -18.06 15.65
N LEU A 244 -44.59 -18.13 15.05
CA LEU A 244 -43.34 -18.55 15.70
C LEU A 244 -42.27 -17.48 15.49
N CYS A 245 -41.77 -16.92 16.58
CA CYS A 245 -40.68 -15.96 16.60
C CYS A 245 -39.36 -16.66 16.92
N LYS A 246 -38.34 -16.49 16.07
CA LYS A 246 -36.97 -16.74 16.55
C LYS A 246 -36.59 -15.62 17.52
N LYS A 247 -36.25 -15.97 18.77
CA LYS A 247 -35.79 -14.97 19.76
C LYS A 247 -34.60 -14.18 19.18
N PRO A 248 -34.67 -12.84 19.09
CA PRO A 248 -33.57 -12.03 18.60
C PRO A 248 -32.42 -12.03 19.61
N GLU A 249 -31.19 -12.13 19.12
CA GLU A 249 -29.99 -12.04 19.95
C GLU A 249 -29.45 -10.61 19.93
N LEU A 250 -29.62 -9.87 21.03
CA LEU A 250 -29.28 -8.44 21.10
C LEU A 250 -27.84 -8.13 20.67
N ARG A 251 -26.88 -9.00 20.99
CA ARG A 251 -25.46 -8.80 20.62
C ARG A 251 -25.23 -8.79 19.11
N HIS A 252 -26.12 -9.40 18.33
CA HIS A 252 -26.04 -9.42 16.88
C HIS A 252 -26.84 -8.28 16.24
N GLU A 253 -27.66 -7.54 16.99
CA GLU A 253 -28.43 -6.42 16.48
C GLU A 253 -27.54 -5.18 16.24
N GLU A 254 -27.91 -4.38 15.25
CA GLU A 254 -27.20 -3.16 14.87
C GLU A 254 -28.18 -2.01 14.91
N PHE A 255 -28.27 -1.29 16.02
CA PHE A 255 -29.21 -0.18 16.17
C PHE A 255 -28.72 1.04 15.40
N ILE A 256 -29.43 1.37 14.32
CA ILE A 256 -29.05 2.41 13.35
C ILE A 256 -29.69 3.76 13.65
N ARG A 257 -30.84 3.77 14.35
CA ARG A 257 -31.57 5.00 14.66
C ARG A 257 -32.26 4.92 16.02
N VAL A 258 -32.17 6.00 16.77
CA VAL A 258 -32.97 6.26 17.98
C VAL A 258 -33.74 7.56 17.79
N LEU A 259 -34.95 7.62 18.34
CA LEU A 259 -35.83 8.78 18.26
C LEU A 259 -36.64 8.93 19.54
N VAL A 260 -36.69 10.14 20.10
CA VAL A 260 -37.53 10.51 21.25
C VAL A 260 -38.66 11.41 20.76
N ARG A 261 -39.90 10.91 20.81
CA ARG A 261 -41.13 11.60 20.39
C ARG A 261 -42.31 11.13 21.24
N ASP A 262 -43.26 12.01 21.52
CA ASP A 262 -44.49 11.73 22.28
C ASP A 262 -44.25 10.97 23.60
N GLU A 263 -43.32 11.46 24.43
CA GLU A 263 -42.95 10.87 25.73
C GLU A 263 -42.50 9.39 25.63
N LYS A 264 -42.03 8.95 24.45
CA LYS A 264 -41.53 7.61 24.17
C LYS A 264 -40.18 7.65 23.46
N VAL A 265 -39.41 6.60 23.66
CA VAL A 265 -38.16 6.32 22.96
C VAL A 265 -38.38 5.16 22.02
N TYR A 266 -37.92 5.33 20.79
CA TYR A 266 -37.97 4.33 19.73
C TYR A 266 -36.54 4.01 19.28
N ALA A 267 -36.23 2.73 19.09
CA ALA A 267 -34.95 2.30 18.56
C ALA A 267 -35.15 1.25 17.47
N LEU A 268 -34.48 1.43 16.33
CA LEU A 268 -34.55 0.52 15.21
C LEU A 268 -33.20 -0.13 14.95
N SER A 269 -33.19 -1.46 14.88
CA SER A 269 -32.10 -2.26 14.38
C SER A 269 -32.19 -2.45 12.87
N LYS A 270 -31.03 -2.41 12.21
CA LYS A 270 -30.87 -2.77 10.81
C LYS A 270 -31.40 -4.18 10.51
N LYS A 271 -31.34 -5.12 11.47
CA LYS A 271 -31.74 -6.53 11.28
C LYS A 271 -33.20 -6.81 11.63
N GLY A 272 -33.99 -5.77 11.85
CA GLY A 272 -35.44 -5.90 11.99
C GLY A 272 -35.98 -5.83 13.42
N LEU A 273 -35.15 -5.67 14.44
CA LEU A 273 -35.65 -5.43 15.80
C LEU A 273 -36.05 -3.97 15.97
N PHE A 274 -37.33 -3.71 16.23
CA PHE A 274 -37.87 -2.40 16.58
C PHE A 274 -38.32 -2.40 18.04
N LEU A 275 -37.77 -1.49 18.84
CA LEU A 275 -38.04 -1.36 20.27
C LEU A 275 -38.72 -0.03 20.54
N HIS A 276 -39.70 -0.04 21.45
CA HIS A 276 -40.26 1.21 21.98
C HIS A 276 -40.53 1.13 23.48
N ARG A 277 -40.35 2.26 24.16
CA ARG A 277 -40.55 2.38 25.61
C ARG A 277 -41.06 3.78 25.98
N PRO A 278 -42.07 3.91 26.86
CA PRO A 278 -42.38 5.18 27.50
C PRO A 278 -41.16 5.71 28.28
N LEU A 279 -40.98 7.03 28.36
CA LEU A 279 -39.84 7.63 29.07
C LEU A 279 -39.79 7.21 30.55
N GLU A 280 -40.94 7.22 31.22
CA GLU A 280 -41.12 6.76 32.60
C GLU A 280 -41.28 5.23 32.74
N GLY A 281 -41.38 4.50 31.63
CA GLY A 281 -41.53 3.05 31.63
C GLY A 281 -40.23 2.31 31.93
N SER A 282 -40.34 1.12 32.52
CA SER A 282 -39.19 0.23 32.80
C SER A 282 -38.98 -0.86 31.76
N VAL A 283 -40.00 -1.17 30.93
CA VAL A 283 -39.99 -2.32 30.01
C VAL A 283 -40.14 -1.86 28.56
N TRP A 284 -39.28 -2.37 27.69
CA TRP A 284 -39.34 -2.19 26.24
C TRP A 284 -40.30 -3.20 25.61
N SER A 285 -41.19 -2.72 24.76
CA SER A 285 -41.96 -3.57 23.86
C SER A 285 -41.17 -3.80 22.57
N ALA A 286 -41.21 -5.02 22.05
CA ALA A 286 -40.45 -5.43 20.87
C ALA A 286 -41.35 -5.89 19.71
N ILE A 287 -41.02 -5.41 18.52
CA ILE A 287 -41.54 -5.90 17.24
C ILE A 287 -40.34 -6.41 16.44
N TYR A 288 -40.43 -7.61 15.90
CA TYR A 288 -39.34 -8.22 15.11
C TYR A 288 -39.79 -8.50 13.67
N PHE A 289 -39.04 -7.96 12.72
CA PHE A 289 -39.26 -8.17 11.29
C PHE A 289 -38.28 -9.22 10.76
N GLU A 290 -38.78 -10.39 10.38
CA GLU A 290 -37.94 -11.49 9.89
C GLU A 290 -37.45 -11.25 8.46
N ASN A 291 -36.15 -11.51 8.23
CA ASN A 291 -35.49 -11.41 6.91
C ASN A 291 -35.56 -10.02 6.27
N VAL A 292 -35.74 -8.97 7.07
CA VAL A 292 -35.77 -7.58 6.63
C VAL A 292 -34.47 -6.88 6.99
N GLN A 293 -34.03 -5.98 6.13
CA GLN A 293 -33.03 -4.98 6.48
C GLN A 293 -33.66 -3.59 6.43
N PHE A 294 -33.47 -2.79 7.47
CA PHE A 294 -33.91 -1.40 7.51
C PHE A 294 -32.74 -0.43 7.34
N SER A 295 -33.04 0.75 6.79
CA SER A 295 -32.08 1.85 6.62
C SER A 295 -32.47 3.09 7.43
N ASP A 296 -33.77 3.32 7.63
CA ASP A 296 -34.27 4.47 8.39
C ASP A 296 -35.72 4.24 8.88
N PHE A 297 -36.19 5.04 9.85
CA PHE A 297 -37.60 5.14 10.19
C PHE A 297 -38.00 6.52 10.69
N GLU A 298 -39.23 6.96 10.44
CA GLU A 298 -39.78 8.22 10.93
C GLU A 298 -41.11 8.00 11.66
N PHE A 299 -41.31 8.72 12.75
CA PHE A 299 -42.57 8.78 13.48
C PHE A 299 -43.37 10.00 13.03
N VAL A 300 -44.69 9.87 12.88
CA VAL A 300 -45.59 10.97 12.49
C VAL A 300 -46.48 11.40 13.66
N ALA A 301 -47.54 10.65 13.94
CA ALA A 301 -48.48 10.87 15.03
C ALA A 301 -49.30 9.59 15.30
N ASP A 302 -49.87 9.44 16.49
CA ASP A 302 -50.82 8.36 16.86
C ASP A 302 -50.32 6.92 16.60
N GLY A 303 -49.00 6.71 16.67
CA GLY A 303 -48.40 5.40 16.39
C GLY A 303 -48.38 5.03 14.90
N ASN A 304 -48.40 6.03 14.02
CA ASN A 304 -48.07 5.89 12.61
C ASN A 304 -46.55 6.04 12.41
N PHE A 305 -45.96 5.10 11.68
CA PHE A 305 -44.53 5.02 11.41
C PHE A 305 -44.28 4.79 9.92
N TYR A 306 -43.20 5.35 9.41
CA TYR A 306 -42.69 5.01 8.10
C TYR A 306 -41.33 4.34 8.24
N PHE A 307 -41.16 3.18 7.63
CA PHE A 307 -39.88 2.48 7.59
C PHE A 307 -39.32 2.48 6.18
N ILE A 308 -38.01 2.72 6.07
CA ILE A 308 -37.26 2.54 4.83
C ILE A 308 -36.45 1.25 4.94
N PHE A 309 -36.59 0.40 3.93
CA PHE A 309 -35.90 -0.87 3.83
C PHE A 309 -34.52 -0.68 3.19
N GLY A 310 -33.62 -1.65 3.33
CA GLY A 310 -32.27 -1.60 2.78
C GLY A 310 -32.21 -1.53 1.26
N ASN A 311 -33.28 -1.93 0.57
CA ASN A 311 -33.47 -1.76 -0.87
C ASN A 311 -34.08 -0.39 -1.25
N GLY A 312 -34.42 0.45 -0.26
CA GLY A 312 -35.03 1.76 -0.43
C GLY A 312 -36.56 1.77 -0.55
N GLU A 313 -37.22 0.62 -0.40
CA GLU A 313 -38.69 0.56 -0.34
C GLU A 313 -39.21 1.18 0.96
N VAL A 314 -40.39 1.81 0.88
CA VAL A 314 -41.00 2.50 2.03
C VAL A 314 -42.34 1.87 2.38
N LEU A 315 -42.48 1.47 3.64
CA LEU A 315 -43.73 0.97 4.20
C LEU A 315 -44.27 1.95 5.23
N HIS A 316 -45.57 2.23 5.13
CA HIS A 316 -46.32 2.97 6.13
C HIS A 316 -47.00 1.97 7.07
N PHE A 317 -46.64 2.02 8.34
CA PHE A 317 -47.26 1.30 9.44
C PHE A 317 -48.22 2.22 10.19
N PHE A 318 -49.45 1.76 10.40
CA PHE A 318 -50.53 2.52 11.03
C PHE A 318 -51.27 1.67 12.06
N ASN A 319 -52.23 2.28 12.76
CA ASN A 319 -52.95 1.65 13.88
C ASN A 319 -51.97 1.15 14.97
N GLN A 320 -51.08 2.02 15.46
CA GLN A 320 -50.05 1.68 16.45
C GLN A 320 -49.10 0.57 15.97
N GLY A 321 -48.73 0.60 14.68
CA GLY A 321 -47.90 -0.42 14.06
C GLY A 321 -48.59 -1.78 13.85
N THR A 322 -49.91 -1.87 14.00
CA THR A 322 -50.65 -3.13 13.78
C THR A 322 -50.90 -3.47 12.33
N SER A 323 -51.08 -2.46 11.50
CA SER A 323 -51.35 -2.59 10.08
C SER A 323 -50.27 -1.89 9.27
N TYR A 324 -50.08 -2.27 8.02
CA TYR A 324 -49.09 -1.66 7.14
C TYR A 324 -49.57 -1.63 5.69
N LYS A 325 -48.98 -0.75 4.88
CA LYS A 325 -49.14 -0.71 3.43
C LYS A 325 -47.87 -0.17 2.75
N PRO A 326 -47.52 -0.66 1.56
CA PRO A 326 -46.46 -0.03 0.77
C PRO A 326 -46.91 1.37 0.32
N VAL A 327 -46.00 2.34 0.43
CA VAL A 327 -46.27 3.72 -0.03
C VAL A 327 -46.32 3.78 -1.56
N PHE A 328 -45.50 2.98 -2.24
CA PHE A 328 -45.38 2.95 -3.71
C PHE A 328 -45.65 1.54 -4.26
N PRO A 329 -46.91 1.20 -4.62
CA PRO A 329 -47.25 -0.12 -5.17
C PRO A 329 -46.76 -0.29 -6.63
N ASN A 330 -45.64 -0.98 -6.81
CA ASN A 330 -45.23 -1.72 -8.01
C ASN A 330 -45.05 -1.01 -9.39
N THR A 331 -44.94 0.31 -9.47
CA THR A 331 -44.67 1.00 -10.76
C THR A 331 -43.38 1.84 -10.81
N LEU A 332 -42.78 2.17 -9.67
CA LEU A 332 -41.52 2.92 -9.59
C LEU A 332 -40.64 2.28 -8.53
N LYS A 333 -39.51 1.68 -8.92
CA LYS A 333 -38.48 1.22 -7.98
C LYS A 333 -37.75 2.44 -7.42
N ILE A 334 -38.38 3.13 -6.47
CA ILE A 334 -37.78 4.26 -5.75
C ILE A 334 -36.82 3.69 -4.73
N ARG A 335 -35.61 4.26 -4.68
CA ARG A 335 -34.62 3.95 -3.65
C ARG A 335 -34.55 5.10 -2.66
N ALA A 336 -35.48 5.11 -1.70
CA ALA A 336 -35.54 6.16 -0.70
C ALA A 336 -34.34 6.09 0.25
N ASN A 337 -33.77 7.25 0.58
CA ASN A 337 -32.67 7.39 1.53
C ASN A 337 -33.14 7.93 2.88
N ARG A 338 -34.12 8.83 2.86
CA ARG A 338 -34.61 9.53 4.05
C ARG A 338 -36.08 9.85 3.89
N ILE A 339 -36.83 9.66 4.96
CA ILE A 339 -38.21 10.12 5.14
C ILE A 339 -38.24 11.00 6.39
N TYR A 340 -38.94 12.13 6.28
CA TYR A 340 -38.93 13.17 7.31
C TYR A 340 -40.29 13.87 7.36
N PHE A 341 -40.86 13.93 8.56
CA PHE A 341 -42.12 14.61 8.83
C PHE A 341 -41.87 15.76 9.82
N PRO A 342 -41.62 17.00 9.33
CA PRO A 342 -41.49 18.15 10.20
C PRO A 342 -42.80 18.49 10.93
N GLU A 343 -43.94 18.18 10.32
CA GLU A 343 -45.29 18.34 10.86
C GLU A 343 -46.09 17.07 10.53
N PHE A 344 -47.20 16.83 11.23
CA PHE A 344 -47.95 15.56 11.11
C PHE A 344 -48.61 15.37 9.74
N ASP A 345 -48.90 16.45 9.02
CA ASP A 345 -49.52 16.47 7.70
C ASP A 345 -48.49 16.67 6.56
N GLN A 346 -47.34 17.29 6.85
CA GLN A 346 -46.29 17.55 5.87
C GLN A 346 -45.20 16.47 5.90
N GLY A 347 -45.13 15.68 4.83
CA GLY A 347 -44.13 14.63 4.67
C GLY A 347 -43.17 14.90 3.53
N TYR A 348 -41.89 14.61 3.73
CA TYR A 348 -40.87 14.69 2.70
C TYR A 348 -40.05 13.41 2.61
N LEU A 349 -39.74 12.97 1.41
CA LEU A 349 -38.89 11.81 1.15
C LEU A 349 -37.87 12.16 0.06
N VAL A 350 -36.63 11.72 0.22
CA VAL A 350 -35.59 11.92 -0.78
C VAL A 350 -34.98 10.58 -1.21
N ASP A 351 -34.58 10.49 -2.47
CA ASP A 351 -34.10 9.23 -3.08
C ASP A 351 -32.71 9.34 -3.74
N ASP A 352 -32.19 8.18 -4.14
CA ASP A 352 -30.90 8.03 -4.84
C ASP A 352 -30.88 8.68 -6.24
N ASP A 353 -32.03 8.97 -6.83
CA ASP A 353 -32.12 9.51 -8.19
C ASP A 353 -32.23 11.05 -8.20
N GLY A 354 -32.20 11.66 -7.01
CA GLY A 354 -32.21 13.11 -6.82
C GLY A 354 -33.61 13.73 -6.80
N ASN A 355 -34.64 12.94 -6.51
CA ASN A 355 -36.01 13.43 -6.34
C ASN A 355 -36.30 13.78 -4.88
N VAL A 356 -37.14 14.80 -4.70
CA VAL A 356 -37.83 15.09 -3.44
C VAL A 356 -39.31 14.80 -3.63
N TRP A 357 -39.83 13.87 -2.85
CA TRP A 357 -41.23 13.52 -2.77
C TRP A 357 -41.88 14.32 -1.65
N LYS A 358 -42.99 14.98 -1.94
CA LYS A 358 -43.77 15.80 -0.99
C LYS A 358 -45.16 15.20 -0.78
N SER A 359 -45.59 15.19 0.47
CA SER A 359 -46.94 14.87 0.93
C SER A 359 -47.50 16.03 1.73
N GLU A 360 -48.78 16.32 1.55
CA GLU A 360 -49.54 17.34 2.32
C GLU A 360 -50.69 16.73 3.14
N ASP A 361 -50.83 15.40 3.14
CA ASP A 361 -51.93 14.68 3.80
C ASP A 361 -51.42 13.60 4.79
N GLY A 362 -50.24 13.81 5.39
CA GLY A 362 -49.65 12.88 6.36
C GLY A 362 -49.07 11.60 5.73
N GLY A 363 -48.78 11.64 4.44
CA GLY A 363 -48.13 10.58 3.66
C GLY A 363 -49.11 9.58 3.04
N LEU A 364 -50.39 9.96 2.91
CA LEU A 364 -51.37 9.17 2.17
C LEU A 364 -51.15 9.31 0.66
N THR A 365 -50.77 10.49 0.18
CA THR A 365 -50.41 10.75 -1.22
C THR A 365 -49.06 11.46 -1.32
N TRP A 366 -48.33 11.17 -2.40
CA TRP A 366 -46.97 11.70 -2.62
C TRP A 366 -46.83 12.24 -4.04
N SER A 367 -46.15 13.37 -4.17
CA SER A 367 -45.82 14.03 -5.44
C SER A 367 -44.30 14.19 -5.57
N ALA A 368 -43.72 13.84 -6.73
CA ALA A 368 -42.27 13.89 -6.93
C ALA A 368 -41.84 15.16 -7.67
N ASN A 369 -40.81 15.81 -7.16
CA ASN A 369 -40.06 16.87 -7.84
C ASN A 369 -38.61 16.43 -8.01
N LYS A 370 -38.15 16.27 -9.25
CA LYS A 370 -36.74 16.00 -9.54
C LYS A 370 -35.92 17.28 -9.44
N ILE A 371 -35.00 17.35 -8.48
CA ILE A 371 -34.23 18.57 -8.21
C ILE A 371 -32.73 18.40 -8.49
N SER A 372 -32.26 17.15 -8.49
CA SER A 372 -30.87 16.82 -8.76
C SER A 372 -30.76 15.62 -9.71
N GLY A 373 -29.59 15.50 -10.34
CA GLY A 373 -29.15 14.25 -10.97
C GLY A 373 -28.28 13.40 -10.03
N GLN A 374 -28.06 13.85 -8.79
CA GLN A 374 -27.28 13.17 -7.77
C GLN A 374 -28.18 12.69 -6.64
N GLY A 375 -27.83 11.59 -5.99
CA GLY A 375 -28.61 11.05 -4.89
C GLY A 375 -28.66 11.98 -3.68
N LEU A 376 -29.87 12.23 -3.16
CA LEU A 376 -30.10 13.03 -1.96
C LEU A 376 -30.14 12.12 -0.74
N LYS A 377 -29.43 12.49 0.33
CA LYS A 377 -29.23 11.62 1.51
C LYS A 377 -29.99 12.08 2.74
N ASP A 378 -30.24 13.38 2.89
CA ASP A 378 -30.99 13.91 4.03
C ASP A 378 -31.75 15.18 3.65
N ILE A 379 -32.83 15.45 4.39
CA ILE A 379 -33.65 16.65 4.25
C ILE A 379 -34.07 17.14 5.63
N HIS A 380 -34.07 18.45 5.84
CA HIS A 380 -34.41 19.06 7.12
C HIS A 380 -35.12 20.40 6.97
N LYS A 381 -36.02 20.71 7.90
CA LYS A 381 -36.75 21.98 7.98
C LYS A 381 -35.88 23.02 8.66
N ILE A 382 -35.71 24.17 8.00
CA ILE A 382 -35.02 25.34 8.54
C ILE A 382 -36.03 26.23 9.30
N ARG A 383 -37.13 26.58 8.63
CA ARG A 383 -38.24 27.40 9.14
C ARG A 383 -39.54 26.91 8.49
N PRO A 384 -40.74 27.36 8.93
CA PRO A 384 -41.98 27.06 8.21
C PRO A 384 -41.86 27.39 6.72
N GLY A 385 -42.06 26.40 5.84
CA GLY A 385 -41.90 26.54 4.39
C GLY A 385 -40.45 26.52 3.86
N GLU A 386 -39.44 26.67 4.71
CA GLU A 386 -38.03 26.59 4.29
C GLU A 386 -37.42 25.21 4.62
N LEU A 387 -36.87 24.53 3.62
CA LEU A 387 -36.20 23.24 3.79
C LEU A 387 -34.84 23.25 3.10
N ILE A 388 -33.96 22.38 3.57
CA ILE A 388 -32.68 22.09 2.93
C ILE A 388 -32.53 20.59 2.71
N ALA A 389 -32.09 20.22 1.52
CA ALA A 389 -31.74 18.87 1.14
C ALA A 389 -30.24 18.79 0.84
N ALA A 390 -29.60 17.71 1.28
CA ALA A 390 -28.17 17.49 1.10
C ALA A 390 -27.91 16.06 0.61
N GLY A 391 -26.85 15.87 -0.19
CA GLY A 391 -26.59 14.58 -0.82
C GLY A 391 -25.19 14.38 -1.39
N GLU A 392 -25.13 13.53 -2.41
CA GLU A 392 -23.92 13.08 -3.08
C GLU A 392 -23.27 14.18 -3.92
N ARG A 393 -21.96 14.07 -4.11
CA ARG A 393 -21.15 14.98 -4.95
C ARG A 393 -21.34 16.48 -4.60
N GLY A 394 -21.61 16.79 -3.35
CA GLY A 394 -21.78 18.17 -2.88
C GLY A 394 -23.17 18.74 -3.07
N ALA A 395 -24.16 17.94 -3.47
CA ALA A 395 -25.52 18.36 -3.66
C ALA A 395 -26.06 19.02 -2.39
N VAL A 396 -26.42 20.30 -2.50
CA VAL A 396 -27.10 21.07 -1.46
C VAL A 396 -28.15 21.93 -2.15
N TYR A 397 -29.39 21.80 -1.72
CA TYR A 397 -30.52 22.51 -2.29
C TYR A 397 -31.39 23.09 -1.18
N LYS A 398 -31.83 24.34 -1.34
CA LYS A 398 -32.72 25.02 -0.40
C LYS A 398 -34.02 25.39 -1.10
N THR A 399 -35.14 25.24 -0.41
CA THR A 399 -36.46 25.73 -0.83
C THR A 399 -36.96 26.76 0.19
N ALA A 400 -37.76 27.70 -0.28
CA ALA A 400 -38.45 28.69 0.56
C ALA A 400 -39.99 28.60 0.45
N ASP A 401 -40.49 27.63 -0.32
CA ASP A 401 -41.91 27.47 -0.65
C ASP A 401 -42.41 26.05 -0.38
N GLY A 402 -41.85 25.35 0.61
CA GLY A 402 -42.28 24.01 1.00
C GLY A 402 -41.96 22.95 -0.05
N GLY A 403 -40.92 23.15 -0.85
CA GLY A 403 -40.43 22.17 -1.82
C GLY A 403 -41.03 22.26 -3.22
N HIS A 404 -41.74 23.35 -3.56
CA HIS A 404 -42.22 23.59 -4.93
C HIS A 404 -41.09 24.05 -5.84
N THR A 405 -40.20 24.92 -5.36
CA THR A 405 -39.01 25.37 -6.08
C THR A 405 -37.76 25.23 -5.22
N TRP A 406 -36.61 25.00 -5.88
CA TRP A 406 -35.34 24.71 -5.21
C TRP A 406 -34.21 25.56 -5.78
N LYS A 407 -33.51 26.27 -4.90
CA LYS A 407 -32.26 26.97 -5.18
C LYS A 407 -31.09 26.00 -5.01
N ASN A 408 -30.23 25.92 -6.01
CA ASN A 408 -29.02 25.10 -5.98
C ASN A 408 -27.88 25.84 -5.26
N LEU A 409 -27.37 25.25 -4.17
CA LEU A 409 -26.27 25.75 -3.33
C LEU A 409 -25.10 24.73 -3.30
N THR A 410 -24.99 23.91 -4.35
CA THR A 410 -24.05 22.78 -4.41
C THR A 410 -22.60 23.20 -4.15
N HIS A 411 -21.95 22.49 -3.23
CA HIS A 411 -20.56 22.69 -2.85
C HIS A 411 -19.70 21.49 -3.31
N LYS A 412 -18.93 21.65 -4.40
CA LYS A 412 -18.29 20.57 -5.20
C LYS A 412 -17.14 19.78 -4.52
N ARG A 413 -17.25 19.39 -3.25
CA ARG A 413 -16.13 18.73 -2.55
C ARG A 413 -16.47 17.49 -1.73
N TYR A 414 -17.69 17.36 -1.21
CA TYR A 414 -18.01 16.32 -0.24
C TYR A 414 -19.41 15.74 -0.45
N THR A 415 -19.57 14.43 -0.21
CA THR A 415 -20.90 13.83 -0.04
C THR A 415 -21.40 14.11 1.37
N PHE A 416 -22.56 14.74 1.49
CA PHE A 416 -23.20 15.06 2.76
C PHE A 416 -24.17 13.95 3.17
N ARG A 417 -24.11 13.53 4.44
CA ARG A 417 -24.93 12.44 5.00
C ARG A 417 -26.06 12.91 5.88
N LYS A 418 -25.86 14.02 6.61
CA LYS A 418 -26.85 14.58 7.53
C LYS A 418 -26.86 16.10 7.45
N VAL A 419 -28.05 16.67 7.61
CA VAL A 419 -28.27 18.10 7.70
C VAL A 419 -29.17 18.42 8.89
N TRP A 420 -28.84 19.46 9.62
CA TRP A 420 -29.68 19.99 10.69
C TRP A 420 -29.51 21.51 10.78
N SER A 421 -30.48 22.18 11.36
CA SER A 421 -30.42 23.63 11.59
C SER A 421 -30.68 24.00 13.04
N MET A 422 -30.20 25.18 13.41
CA MET A 422 -30.42 25.77 14.72
C MET A 422 -30.86 27.22 14.56
N GLU A 423 -32.04 27.54 15.10
CA GLU A 423 -32.55 28.90 15.10
C GLU A 423 -31.85 29.75 16.17
N ASN A 424 -31.48 30.97 15.80
CA ASN A 424 -30.94 32.01 16.67
C ASN A 424 -31.88 33.22 16.67
N GLN A 425 -31.66 34.20 17.55
CA GLN A 425 -32.51 35.39 17.65
C GLN A 425 -32.57 36.21 16.35
N GLU A 426 -31.55 36.14 15.50
CA GLU A 426 -31.42 36.94 14.26
C GLU A 426 -31.15 36.12 12.99
N SER A 427 -30.76 34.85 13.09
CA SER A 427 -30.35 34.00 11.96
C SER A 427 -30.64 32.53 12.21
N THR A 428 -30.54 31.69 11.19
CA THR A 428 -30.58 30.23 11.37
C THR A 428 -29.28 29.63 10.85
N ASP A 429 -28.53 29.02 11.76
CA ASP A 429 -27.28 28.35 11.43
C ASP A 429 -27.61 26.95 10.89
N ILE A 430 -27.00 26.58 9.77
CA ILE A 430 -27.21 25.28 9.13
C ILE A 430 -25.93 24.48 9.19
N PHE A 431 -26.04 23.21 9.56
CA PHE A 431 -24.91 22.31 9.70
C PHE A 431 -25.04 21.13 8.74
N LEU A 432 -23.90 20.73 8.16
CA LEU A 432 -23.78 19.56 7.30
C LEU A 432 -22.73 18.61 7.86
N LEU A 433 -23.07 17.33 8.00
CA LEU A 433 -22.11 16.26 8.28
C LEU A 433 -21.77 15.54 6.98
N ASP A 434 -20.49 15.50 6.64
CA ASP A 434 -20.02 14.79 5.45
C ASP A 434 -19.73 13.29 5.70
N SER A 435 -19.47 12.56 4.62
CA SER A 435 -19.12 11.13 4.66
C SER A 435 -17.75 10.81 5.31
N LEU A 436 -16.92 11.83 5.55
CA LEU A 436 -15.66 11.73 6.27
C LEU A 436 -15.85 12.02 7.77
N GLY A 437 -17.02 12.50 8.19
CA GLY A 437 -17.34 12.86 9.56
C GLY A 437 -16.97 14.29 9.94
N ASN A 438 -16.67 15.15 8.96
CA ASN A 438 -16.49 16.58 9.19
C ASN A 438 -17.86 17.27 9.29
N ILE A 439 -17.94 18.31 10.10
CA ILE A 439 -19.11 19.18 10.20
C ILE A 439 -18.76 20.51 9.57
N LEU A 440 -19.60 20.97 8.65
CA LEU A 440 -19.56 22.31 8.09
C LEU A 440 -20.72 23.12 8.68
N VAL A 441 -20.53 24.42 8.81
CA VAL A 441 -21.58 25.37 9.20
C VAL A 441 -21.73 26.43 8.13
N SER A 442 -22.96 26.85 7.91
CA SER A 442 -23.30 28.08 7.21
C SER A 442 -24.11 28.97 8.15
N ILE A 443 -23.70 30.24 8.23
CA ILE A 443 -24.37 31.29 9.01
C ILE A 443 -25.16 32.24 8.11
N ASP A 444 -25.06 32.05 6.80
CA ASP A 444 -25.69 32.82 5.74
C ASP A 444 -26.65 31.95 4.93
N GLU A 445 -27.37 31.07 5.64
CA GLU A 445 -28.46 30.24 5.12
C GLU A 445 -28.09 29.31 3.94
N GLY A 446 -26.83 28.90 3.87
CA GLY A 446 -26.31 27.90 2.94
C GLY A 446 -25.52 28.48 1.77
N GLU A 447 -25.36 29.81 1.66
CA GLU A 447 -24.57 30.43 0.59
C GLU A 447 -23.07 30.11 0.74
N HIS A 448 -22.53 30.20 1.96
CA HIS A 448 -21.14 29.86 2.24
C HIS A 448 -21.02 28.83 3.36
N TRP A 449 -20.14 27.85 3.13
CA TRP A 449 -19.86 26.76 4.06
C TRP A 449 -18.47 26.88 4.64
N ASN A 450 -18.39 26.97 5.95
CA ASN A 450 -17.14 26.99 6.70
C ASN A 450 -16.97 25.66 7.42
N SER A 451 -15.73 25.15 7.46
CA SER A 451 -15.41 23.99 8.28
C SER A 451 -15.66 24.34 9.75
N PHE A 452 -16.65 23.69 10.35
CA PHE A 452 -16.99 23.88 11.75
C PHE A 452 -16.19 22.93 12.64
N TYR A 453 -16.11 21.66 12.25
CA TYR A 453 -15.45 20.62 13.04
C TYR A 453 -14.81 19.57 12.14
N VAL A 454 -13.54 19.24 12.42
CA VAL A 454 -12.81 18.14 11.78
C VAL A 454 -12.33 17.22 12.90
N PRO A 455 -12.78 15.95 12.96
CA PRO A 455 -12.42 15.06 14.05
C PRO A 455 -10.93 14.69 14.01
N ALA A 456 -10.26 14.78 15.16
CA ALA A 456 -8.84 14.44 15.30
C ALA A 456 -8.53 12.92 15.24
N GLY A 457 -9.55 12.06 15.22
CA GLY A 457 -9.38 10.60 15.15
C GLY A 457 -10.70 9.87 14.98
N GLY A 458 -10.85 9.12 13.88
CA GLY A 458 -12.07 8.40 13.49
C GLY A 458 -13.23 9.30 13.09
N LYS A 459 -14.19 8.75 12.33
CA LYS A 459 -15.34 9.52 11.83
C LYS A 459 -16.35 9.87 12.93
N VAL A 460 -17.10 10.95 12.73
CA VAL A 460 -18.33 11.27 13.48
C VAL A 460 -19.53 10.84 12.65
N PHE A 461 -20.50 10.19 13.30
CA PHE A 461 -21.73 9.72 12.64
C PHE A 461 -22.97 10.50 13.08
N ALA A 462 -22.97 11.02 14.30
CA ALA A 462 -23.99 11.96 14.75
C ALA A 462 -23.40 12.99 15.70
N SER A 463 -24.00 14.18 15.71
CA SER A 463 -23.67 15.28 16.59
C SER A 463 -24.96 15.90 17.12
N VAL A 464 -24.95 16.29 18.40
CA VAL A 464 -26.05 16.95 19.08
C VAL A 464 -25.45 18.11 19.85
N LEU A 465 -26.12 19.26 19.75
CA LEU A 465 -25.76 20.43 20.52
C LEU A 465 -26.11 20.19 21.98
N PHE A 466 -25.08 20.19 22.82
CA PHE A 466 -25.22 19.86 24.23
C PHE A 466 -25.70 21.07 25.03
N ASP A 467 -25.02 22.20 24.85
CA ASP A 467 -25.33 23.48 25.49
C ASP A 467 -24.77 24.65 24.66
N ARG A 468 -25.39 25.83 24.79
CA ARG A 468 -24.88 27.10 24.27
C ARG A 468 -24.20 27.83 25.41
N SER A 469 -22.87 27.92 25.38
CA SER A 469 -22.12 28.70 26.35
C SER A 469 -22.59 30.16 26.35
N GLU A 470 -22.60 30.83 27.51
CA GLU A 470 -22.99 32.24 27.69
C GLU A 470 -22.33 33.20 26.68
N ASN A 471 -21.17 32.83 26.12
CA ASN A 471 -20.46 33.59 25.09
C ASN A 471 -20.98 33.37 23.66
N GLY A 472 -22.13 32.72 23.48
CA GLY A 472 -22.73 32.38 22.19
C GLY A 472 -22.07 31.21 21.45
N ARG A 473 -21.12 30.50 22.07
CA ARG A 473 -20.36 29.40 21.45
C ARG A 473 -20.97 28.03 21.77
N PHE A 474 -20.89 27.13 20.79
CA PHE A 474 -21.53 25.81 20.87
C PHE A 474 -20.65 24.78 21.59
N ARG A 475 -21.27 23.92 22.40
CA ARG A 475 -20.69 22.65 22.83
C ARG A 475 -21.37 21.52 22.08
N LEU A 476 -20.59 20.75 21.33
CA LEU A 476 -21.10 19.61 20.57
C LEU A 476 -20.76 18.29 21.27
N LEU A 477 -21.77 17.49 21.54
CA LEU A 477 -21.57 16.08 21.83
C LEU A 477 -21.55 15.32 20.50
N ASN A 478 -20.46 14.62 20.24
CA ASN A 478 -20.26 13.85 19.01
C ASN A 478 -20.10 12.38 19.35
N ILE A 479 -20.76 11.54 18.55
CA ILE A 479 -20.58 10.09 18.58
C ILE A 479 -20.03 9.59 17.25
N GLY A 480 -19.31 8.48 17.26
CA GLY A 480 -18.77 7.92 16.03
C GLY A 480 -18.03 6.60 16.18
N GLU A 481 -16.97 6.45 15.38
CA GLU A 481 -16.20 5.21 15.32
C GLU A 481 -15.57 4.83 16.66
N TYR A 482 -15.37 3.53 16.88
CA TYR A 482 -14.65 2.97 18.02
C TYR A 482 -15.22 3.35 19.40
N LYS A 483 -16.55 3.25 19.57
CA LYS A 483 -17.28 3.67 20.78
C LYS A 483 -16.96 5.11 21.22
N LYS A 484 -16.53 5.97 20.30
CA LYS A 484 -16.10 7.33 20.62
C LYS A 484 -17.32 8.17 20.99
N ILE A 485 -17.28 8.71 22.21
CA ILE A 485 -18.09 9.83 22.66
C ILE A 485 -17.13 10.97 22.95
N SER A 486 -17.37 12.11 22.35
CA SER A 486 -16.47 13.24 22.48
C SER A 486 -17.23 14.55 22.58
N LEU A 487 -16.75 15.43 23.44
CA LEU A 487 -17.28 16.78 23.62
C LEU A 487 -16.34 17.74 22.93
N SER A 488 -16.85 18.51 21.97
CA SER A 488 -16.10 19.52 21.26
C SER A 488 -16.53 20.90 21.71
N GLU A 489 -15.57 21.70 22.18
CA GLU A 489 -15.78 23.06 22.67
C GLU A 489 -14.90 24.02 21.90
N TYR A 490 -15.40 25.22 21.63
CA TYR A 490 -14.60 26.23 20.93
C TYR A 490 -13.66 26.97 21.89
N ARG A 491 -12.34 26.81 21.68
CA ARG A 491 -11.26 27.46 22.46
C ARG A 491 -10.20 28.03 21.51
N ASP A 492 -9.74 29.24 21.76
CA ASP A 492 -8.63 29.87 21.03
C ASP A 492 -8.75 29.78 19.49
N VAL A 493 -9.93 30.17 18.98
CA VAL A 493 -10.25 30.25 17.54
C VAL A 493 -10.54 28.89 16.85
N LYS A 494 -10.48 27.76 17.57
CA LYS A 494 -10.79 26.43 17.01
C LYS A 494 -11.61 25.55 17.96
N TYR A 495 -12.31 24.55 17.42
CA TYR A 495 -12.92 23.51 18.25
C TYR A 495 -11.85 22.56 18.78
N VAL A 496 -11.80 22.42 20.10
CA VAL A 496 -10.96 21.44 20.80
C VAL A 496 -11.86 20.31 21.27
N THR A 497 -11.52 19.08 20.89
CA THR A 497 -12.26 17.88 21.28
C THR A 497 -11.64 17.24 22.51
N LYS A 498 -12.47 17.01 23.52
CA LYS A 498 -12.17 16.12 24.64
C LYS A 498 -12.91 14.79 24.43
N ILE A 499 -12.16 13.70 24.35
CA ILE A 499 -12.75 12.36 24.30
C ILE A 499 -13.23 12.00 25.71
N ILE A 500 -14.52 11.68 25.85
CA ILE A 500 -15.14 11.29 27.11
C ILE A 500 -15.02 9.77 27.28
N GLN A 501 -15.33 9.03 26.21
CA GLN A 501 -15.32 7.57 26.21
C GLN A 501 -14.86 7.04 24.84
N GLY A 502 -14.20 5.89 24.85
CA GLY A 502 -13.77 5.19 23.65
C GLY A 502 -12.73 5.97 22.83
N GLY A 503 -12.80 5.82 21.52
CA GLY A 503 -11.84 6.43 20.60
C GLY A 503 -10.73 5.48 20.15
N ASP A 504 -9.94 5.99 19.21
CA ASP A 504 -8.87 5.22 18.59
C ASP A 504 -7.67 5.09 19.54
N SER A 505 -7.36 3.88 19.98
CA SER A 505 -6.23 3.60 20.89
C SER A 505 -5.14 2.84 20.18
N LEU A 506 -3.92 3.38 20.19
CA LEU A 506 -2.77 2.82 19.47
C LEU A 506 -2.42 1.39 19.92
N LEU A 507 -2.72 1.03 21.17
CA LEU A 507 -2.45 -0.30 21.75
C LEU A 507 -3.67 -1.24 21.74
N SER A 508 -4.77 -0.87 21.07
CA SER A 508 -5.92 -1.78 20.92
C SER A 508 -5.56 -2.99 20.05
N PRO A 509 -6.13 -4.19 20.32
CA PRO A 509 -5.91 -5.36 19.47
C PRO A 509 -6.23 -5.11 17.99
N TYR A 510 -7.29 -4.35 17.71
CA TYR A 510 -7.66 -3.90 16.37
C TYR A 510 -6.53 -3.13 15.68
N ASN A 511 -5.95 -2.12 16.33
CA ASN A 511 -4.87 -1.32 15.72
C ASN A 511 -3.55 -2.07 15.59
N ILE A 512 -3.24 -2.95 16.55
CA ILE A 512 -2.07 -3.83 16.45
C ILE A 512 -2.21 -4.75 15.24
N LEU A 513 -3.38 -5.37 15.04
CA LEU A 513 -3.65 -6.22 13.88
C LEU A 513 -3.64 -5.42 12.57
N LYS A 514 -4.31 -4.26 12.55
CA LYS A 514 -4.34 -3.33 11.41
C LYS A 514 -2.95 -2.89 10.98
N LEU A 515 -2.01 -2.73 11.93
CA LEU A 515 -0.62 -2.43 11.63
C LEU A 515 0.18 -3.68 11.23
N ALA A 516 -0.01 -4.81 11.92
CA ALA A 516 0.76 -6.03 11.70
C ALA A 516 0.44 -6.71 10.37
N PHE A 517 -0.82 -6.70 9.91
CA PHE A 517 -1.22 -7.41 8.69
C PHE A 517 -0.56 -6.86 7.42
N PRO A 518 -0.57 -5.55 7.14
CA PRO A 518 0.16 -5.01 5.99
C PRO A 518 1.67 -5.29 6.06
N LEU A 519 2.27 -5.19 7.25
CA LEU A 519 3.70 -5.46 7.45
C LEU A 519 4.05 -6.93 7.14
N THR A 520 3.25 -7.86 7.67
CA THR A 520 3.42 -9.30 7.43
C THR A 520 3.12 -9.66 5.97
N ALA A 521 2.13 -9.03 5.34
CA ALA A 521 1.82 -9.23 3.92
C ALA A 521 2.95 -8.75 3.00
N ILE A 522 3.52 -7.55 3.25
CA ILE A 522 4.67 -7.03 2.50
C ILE A 522 5.89 -7.95 2.69
N TRP A 523 6.12 -8.40 3.92
CA TRP A 523 7.20 -9.34 4.21
C TRP A 523 7.01 -10.69 3.49
N LEU A 524 5.81 -11.27 3.53
CA LEU A 524 5.46 -12.50 2.81
C LEU A 524 5.57 -12.35 1.29
N PHE A 525 5.20 -11.18 0.75
CA PHE A 525 5.35 -10.87 -0.66
C PHE A 525 6.82 -10.95 -1.08
N PHE A 526 7.73 -10.24 -0.39
CA PHE A 526 9.15 -10.30 -0.72
C PHE A 526 9.78 -11.67 -0.42
N LEU A 527 9.31 -12.37 0.62
CA LEU A 527 9.70 -13.75 0.90
C LEU A 527 9.38 -14.65 -0.30
N SER A 528 8.14 -14.59 -0.80
CA SER A 528 7.71 -15.37 -1.96
C SER A 528 8.53 -15.01 -3.21
N LEU A 529 8.82 -13.72 -3.39
CA LEU A 529 9.57 -13.20 -4.52
C LEU A 529 11.01 -13.74 -4.53
N PHE A 530 11.71 -13.71 -3.39
CA PHE A 530 13.10 -14.20 -3.26
C PHE A 530 13.21 -15.72 -3.17
N THR A 531 12.15 -16.44 -2.82
CA THR A 531 12.15 -17.91 -2.78
C THR A 531 11.72 -18.53 -4.12
N LEU A 532 10.72 -17.95 -4.80
CA LEU A 532 10.07 -18.57 -5.96
C LEU A 532 10.65 -18.14 -7.31
N ILE A 533 11.12 -16.90 -7.46
CA ILE A 533 11.55 -16.36 -8.75
C ILE A 533 12.91 -16.90 -9.21
N PRO A 534 13.95 -16.95 -8.37
CA PRO A 534 15.25 -17.50 -8.79
C PRO A 534 15.10 -18.95 -9.29
N ASN A 535 15.85 -19.33 -10.32
CA ASN A 535 15.88 -20.71 -10.79
C ASN A 535 16.80 -21.61 -9.94
N THR A 536 16.71 -21.48 -8.62
CA THR A 536 17.46 -22.27 -7.66
C THR A 536 16.67 -22.44 -6.37
N ARG A 537 17.02 -23.44 -5.56
CA ARG A 537 16.39 -23.68 -4.26
C ARG A 537 17.00 -22.72 -3.24
N VAL A 538 16.33 -21.59 -3.01
CA VAL A 538 16.72 -20.63 -1.97
C VAL A 538 16.13 -21.08 -0.62
N PRO A 539 16.95 -21.24 0.44
CA PRO A 539 16.44 -21.61 1.75
C PRO A 539 15.62 -20.46 2.37
N ILE A 540 14.45 -20.79 2.93
CA ILE A 540 13.51 -19.81 3.52
C ILE A 540 14.19 -18.93 4.59
N ARG A 541 15.15 -19.48 5.34
CA ARG A 541 15.92 -18.72 6.35
C ARG A 541 16.71 -17.57 5.74
N ALA A 542 17.28 -17.75 4.55
CA ALA A 542 18.00 -16.69 3.84
C ALA A 542 17.03 -15.67 3.24
N SER A 543 16.00 -16.15 2.53
CA SER A 543 14.96 -15.29 1.94
C SER A 543 14.24 -14.45 3.00
N SER A 544 14.01 -14.98 4.20
CA SER A 544 13.37 -14.27 5.31
C SER A 544 14.16 -13.04 5.76
N ILE A 545 15.49 -13.12 5.78
CA ILE A 545 16.36 -12.01 6.19
C ILE A 545 16.37 -10.92 5.11
N GLY A 546 16.52 -11.33 3.85
CA GLY A 546 16.41 -10.41 2.71
C GLY A 546 15.04 -9.73 2.66
N ALA A 547 13.95 -10.50 2.77
CA ALA A 547 12.58 -10.00 2.77
C ALA A 547 12.29 -9.03 3.92
N ALA A 548 12.77 -9.31 5.13
CA ALA A 548 12.61 -8.39 6.27
C ALA A 548 13.31 -7.06 6.00
N PHE A 549 14.54 -7.10 5.51
CA PHE A 549 15.28 -5.89 5.18
C PHE A 549 14.63 -5.10 4.02
N THR A 550 14.23 -5.80 2.95
CA THR A 550 13.52 -5.19 1.80
C THR A 550 12.20 -4.57 2.23
N SER A 551 11.40 -5.24 3.07
CA SER A 551 10.14 -4.69 3.58
C SER A 551 10.35 -3.40 4.39
N ALA A 552 11.39 -3.34 5.22
CA ALA A 552 11.71 -2.15 6.01
C ALA A 552 12.13 -0.96 5.12
N ILE A 553 13.03 -1.19 4.16
CA ILE A 553 13.44 -0.15 3.20
C ILE A 553 12.27 0.27 2.31
N PHE A 554 11.45 -0.69 1.86
CA PHE A 554 10.29 -0.41 1.03
C PHE A 554 9.29 0.51 1.75
N LEU A 555 9.02 0.28 3.04
CA LEU A 555 8.16 1.15 3.84
C LEU A 555 8.76 2.54 4.06
N LEU A 556 10.07 2.61 4.34
CA LEU A 556 10.79 3.87 4.46
C LEU A 556 10.75 4.66 3.14
N PHE A 557 10.90 3.96 2.01
CA PHE A 557 10.75 4.54 0.67
C PHE A 557 9.33 5.05 0.44
N LEU A 558 8.29 4.26 0.73
CA LEU A 558 6.90 4.70 0.58
C LEU A 558 6.59 5.94 1.43
N TYR A 559 7.08 5.97 2.67
CA TYR A 559 6.93 7.12 3.55
C TYR A 559 7.65 8.35 2.97
N GLY A 560 8.92 8.22 2.60
CA GLY A 560 9.70 9.31 2.00
C GLY A 560 9.12 9.80 0.68
N PHE A 561 8.64 8.88 -0.16
CA PHE A 561 8.01 9.19 -1.45
C PHE A 561 6.69 9.92 -1.25
N ARG A 562 5.90 9.56 -0.22
CA ARG A 562 4.69 10.31 0.15
C ARG A 562 5.02 11.74 0.56
N VAL A 563 6.01 11.95 1.43
CA VAL A 563 6.44 13.29 1.86
C VAL A 563 6.92 14.13 0.67
N TYR A 564 7.66 13.51 -0.25
CA TYR A 564 8.09 14.14 -1.49
C TYR A 564 6.90 14.58 -2.36
N LEU A 565 5.92 13.69 -2.58
CA LEU A 565 4.73 13.99 -3.38
C LEU A 565 3.88 15.11 -2.76
N THR A 566 3.67 15.10 -1.44
CA THR A 566 2.87 16.15 -0.76
C THR A 566 3.55 17.51 -0.85
N SER A 567 4.87 17.56 -0.61
CA SER A 567 5.64 18.79 -0.76
C SER A 567 5.62 19.30 -2.20
N PHE A 568 5.76 18.40 -3.18
CA PHE A 568 5.71 18.74 -4.60
C PHE A 568 4.33 19.30 -5.01
N SER A 569 3.24 18.69 -4.54
CA SER A 569 1.87 19.13 -4.85
C SER A 569 1.54 20.50 -4.26
N GLU A 570 2.08 20.84 -3.08
CA GLU A 570 1.81 22.14 -2.43
C GLU A 570 2.63 23.28 -3.03
N THR A 571 3.85 23.01 -3.52
CA THR A 571 4.80 24.05 -3.94
C THR A 571 4.80 24.35 -5.44
N THR A 572 4.33 23.45 -6.30
CA THR A 572 4.35 23.64 -7.75
C THR A 572 3.01 24.11 -8.33
N MET A 573 3.07 25.08 -9.26
CA MET A 573 1.90 25.61 -9.97
C MET A 573 1.13 24.48 -10.68
N ILE A 574 -0.20 24.54 -10.61
CA ILE A 574 -1.16 23.52 -11.09
C ILE A 574 -0.85 23.00 -12.51
N VAL A 575 -0.30 23.85 -13.39
CA VAL A 575 0.02 23.51 -14.79
C VAL A 575 1.18 22.50 -14.93
N TYR A 576 2.16 22.50 -14.01
CA TYR A 576 3.32 21.59 -14.09
C TYR A 576 3.05 20.21 -13.45
N LYS A 577 1.94 20.06 -12.73
CA LYS A 577 1.63 18.82 -11.99
C LYS A 577 1.45 17.62 -12.91
N ALA A 578 0.77 17.80 -14.05
CA ALA A 578 0.55 16.72 -15.02
C ALA A 578 1.86 16.31 -15.72
N LEU A 579 2.71 17.26 -16.10
CA LEU A 579 3.99 16.98 -16.76
C LEU A 579 4.98 16.28 -15.83
N ALA A 580 4.98 16.63 -14.54
CA ALA A 580 5.87 16.04 -13.54
C ALA A 580 5.50 14.60 -13.17
N ALA A 581 4.26 14.15 -13.46
CA ALA A 581 3.83 12.79 -13.15
C ALA A 581 4.71 11.72 -13.81
N ILE A 582 5.15 11.94 -15.06
CA ILE A 582 5.96 10.96 -15.81
C ILE A 582 7.35 10.78 -15.18
N PRO A 583 8.17 11.82 -14.97
CA PRO A 583 9.47 11.67 -14.28
C PRO A 583 9.36 11.13 -12.86
N ILE A 584 8.35 11.56 -12.10
CA ILE A 584 8.13 11.09 -10.72
C ILE A 584 7.80 9.60 -10.70
N PHE A 585 6.93 9.16 -11.62
CA PHE A 585 6.59 7.75 -11.77
C PHE A 585 7.81 6.91 -12.17
N LEU A 586 8.63 7.39 -13.12
CA LEU A 586 9.89 6.77 -13.53
C LEU A 586 10.85 6.57 -12.35
N ILE A 587 11.07 7.61 -11.55
CA ILE A 587 11.91 7.55 -10.35
C ILE A 587 11.34 6.53 -9.35
N GLY A 588 10.02 6.49 -9.19
CA GLY A 588 9.32 5.53 -8.35
C GLY A 588 9.60 4.09 -8.75
N VAL A 589 9.33 3.72 -10.00
CA VAL A 589 9.54 2.37 -10.53
C VAL A 589 11.02 1.95 -10.48
N TYR A 590 11.92 2.88 -10.80
CA TYR A 590 13.37 2.65 -10.69
C TYR A 590 13.83 2.37 -9.27
N SER A 591 13.39 3.20 -8.31
CA SER A 591 13.71 3.02 -6.90
C SER A 591 13.18 1.69 -6.35
N LEU A 592 11.96 1.30 -6.73
CA LEU A 592 11.40 0.00 -6.36
C LEU A 592 12.23 -1.16 -6.90
N SER A 593 12.66 -1.09 -8.16
CA SER A 593 13.52 -2.11 -8.78
C SER A 593 14.86 -2.23 -8.04
N LEU A 594 15.47 -1.10 -7.63
CA LEU A 594 16.69 -1.10 -6.83
C LEU A 594 16.50 -1.79 -5.47
N ILE A 595 15.41 -1.46 -4.77
CA ILE A 595 15.09 -2.03 -3.45
C ILE A 595 14.94 -3.55 -3.54
N VAL A 596 14.23 -4.03 -4.58
CA VAL A 596 14.03 -5.46 -4.82
C VAL A 596 15.35 -6.17 -5.14
N LEU A 597 16.15 -5.63 -6.05
CA LEU A 597 17.44 -6.24 -6.42
C LEU A 597 18.44 -6.22 -5.26
N TYR A 598 18.42 -5.18 -4.43
CA TYR A 598 19.28 -5.12 -3.26
C TYR A 598 18.89 -6.16 -2.21
N GLY A 599 17.59 -6.37 -2.01
CA GLY A 599 17.06 -7.48 -1.20
C GLY A 599 17.46 -8.87 -1.71
N ALA A 600 17.46 -9.04 -3.02
CA ALA A 600 17.91 -10.27 -3.67
C ALA A 600 19.41 -10.51 -3.45
N GLU A 601 20.25 -9.48 -3.56
CA GLU A 601 21.69 -9.55 -3.23
C GLU A 601 21.94 -9.93 -1.78
N ILE A 602 21.21 -9.33 -0.83
CA ILE A 602 21.30 -9.70 0.59
C ILE A 602 20.93 -11.17 0.77
N THR A 603 19.85 -11.62 0.12
CA THR A 603 19.42 -13.02 0.17
C THR A 603 20.49 -13.95 -0.38
N ALA A 604 21.08 -13.64 -1.53
CA ALA A 604 22.13 -14.42 -2.16
C ALA A 604 23.41 -14.45 -1.33
N CYS A 605 23.79 -13.33 -0.70
CA CYS A 605 24.87 -13.26 0.25
C CYS A 605 24.60 -14.20 1.44
N VAL A 606 23.46 -14.07 2.12
CA VAL A 606 23.12 -14.93 3.27
C VAL A 606 23.08 -16.42 2.89
N GLN A 607 22.60 -16.76 1.68
CA GLN A 607 22.58 -18.13 1.18
C GLN A 607 23.99 -18.69 0.93
N PHE A 608 24.91 -17.88 0.40
CA PHE A 608 26.27 -18.30 0.09
C PHE A 608 27.30 -17.52 0.93
N PRO A 609 27.60 -17.97 2.16
CA PRO A 609 28.55 -17.33 3.06
C PRO A 609 29.92 -16.99 2.47
N ALA A 610 30.46 -17.89 1.66
CA ALA A 610 31.72 -17.70 0.95
C ALA A 610 31.69 -16.47 0.04
N ARG A 611 30.53 -16.07 -0.48
CA ARG A 611 30.34 -14.96 -1.40
C ARG A 611 30.59 -13.60 -0.71
N TYR A 612 30.24 -13.40 0.56
CA TYR A 612 30.47 -12.13 1.27
C TYR A 612 31.71 -12.10 2.16
N LEU A 613 32.48 -13.19 2.22
CA LEU A 613 33.80 -13.18 2.86
C LEU A 613 34.88 -12.55 1.95
N VAL A 614 34.65 -12.54 0.64
CA VAL A 614 35.60 -12.07 -0.39
C VAL A 614 35.94 -10.56 -0.38
N PRO A 615 35.04 -9.59 -0.07
CA PRO A 615 35.41 -8.18 -0.18
C PRO A 615 36.48 -7.73 0.81
N PHE A 616 36.69 -8.46 1.91
CA PHE A 616 37.82 -8.21 2.83
C PHE A 616 39.07 -9.04 2.52
N GLN A 617 38.98 -10.02 1.61
CA GLN A 617 40.13 -10.75 1.05
C GLN A 617 40.71 -10.09 -0.21
N LEU A 618 40.24 -8.91 -0.60
CA LEU A 618 40.84 -8.15 -1.72
C LEU A 618 42.28 -7.67 -1.43
N ALA A 619 42.78 -7.80 -0.19
CA ALA A 619 44.21 -7.71 0.11
C ALA A 619 44.96 -9.04 -0.07
N GLU A 620 44.27 -10.19 -0.04
CA GLU A 620 44.84 -11.52 -0.23
C GLU A 620 44.78 -12.03 -1.68
N GLU A 621 43.97 -11.44 -2.57
CA GLU A 621 44.05 -11.77 -4.01
C GLU A 621 45.36 -11.32 -4.67
N GLN A 622 46.18 -10.48 -4.01
CA GLN A 622 47.59 -10.30 -4.42
C GLN A 622 48.43 -11.57 -4.20
N HIS A 623 48.08 -12.42 -3.24
CA HIS A 623 48.87 -13.61 -2.92
C HIS A 623 48.56 -14.84 -3.79
N THR A 624 47.43 -14.87 -4.50
CA THR A 624 47.16 -15.86 -5.57
C THR A 624 47.40 -15.33 -6.99
N ALA A 625 47.60 -14.02 -7.16
CA ALA A 625 47.97 -13.42 -8.45
C ALA A 625 49.41 -13.75 -8.87
N PHE A 626 50.33 -13.94 -7.91
CA PHE A 626 51.76 -14.03 -8.20
C PHE A 626 52.14 -15.28 -9.02
N GLY A 627 51.72 -16.46 -8.59
CA GLY A 627 51.97 -17.71 -9.33
C GLY A 627 51.29 -17.74 -10.70
N TYR A 628 50.22 -16.96 -10.88
CA TYR A 628 49.48 -16.86 -12.14
C TYR A 628 50.14 -15.87 -13.10
N GLU A 629 50.58 -14.70 -12.62
CA GLU A 629 51.33 -13.70 -13.40
C GLU A 629 52.69 -14.23 -13.84
N PHE A 630 53.45 -14.88 -12.95
CA PHE A 630 54.71 -15.53 -13.32
C PHE A 630 54.53 -16.56 -14.45
N ARG A 631 53.47 -17.40 -14.36
CA ARG A 631 53.15 -18.38 -15.40
C ARG A 631 52.71 -17.72 -16.72
N LYS A 632 51.98 -16.60 -16.66
CA LYS A 632 51.61 -15.83 -17.85
C LYS A 632 52.83 -15.23 -18.54
N LEU A 633 53.70 -14.55 -17.80
CA LEU A 633 54.95 -13.99 -18.32
C LEU A 633 55.82 -15.10 -18.93
N LEU A 634 55.90 -16.26 -18.27
CA LEU A 634 56.65 -17.41 -18.77
C LEU A 634 56.02 -17.98 -20.06
N ALA A 635 54.69 -18.07 -20.13
CA ALA A 635 53.96 -18.56 -21.29
C ALA A 635 54.09 -17.62 -22.50
N VAL A 636 54.03 -16.30 -22.29
CA VAL A 636 54.25 -15.30 -23.36
C VAL A 636 55.69 -15.36 -23.87
N LEU A 637 56.67 -15.44 -22.96
CA LEU A 637 58.07 -15.54 -23.35
C LEU A 637 58.33 -16.85 -24.12
N LYS A 638 57.80 -17.99 -23.65
CA LYS A 638 57.86 -19.27 -24.38
C LYS A 638 57.21 -19.19 -25.75
N ALA A 639 56.05 -18.53 -25.87
CA ALA A 639 55.39 -18.33 -27.16
C ALA A 639 56.25 -17.52 -28.13
N ALA A 640 56.93 -16.47 -27.65
CA ALA A 640 57.84 -15.67 -28.45
C ALA A 640 59.03 -16.51 -28.99
N TYR A 641 59.64 -17.35 -28.15
CA TYR A 641 60.70 -18.27 -28.59
C TYR A 641 60.21 -19.33 -29.58
N LEU A 642 59.00 -19.87 -29.40
CA LEU A 642 58.41 -20.86 -30.31
C LEU A 642 58.13 -20.26 -31.69
N VAL A 643 57.53 -19.07 -31.74
CA VAL A 643 57.27 -18.35 -33.00
C VAL A 643 58.60 -18.05 -33.72
N GLN A 644 59.61 -17.58 -32.98
CA GLN A 644 60.94 -17.31 -33.55
C GLN A 644 61.61 -18.60 -34.08
N LYS A 645 61.46 -19.74 -33.40
CA LYS A 645 62.06 -21.03 -33.79
C LYS A 645 61.37 -21.66 -35.00
N GLU A 646 60.04 -21.67 -35.02
CA GLU A 646 59.23 -22.31 -36.06
C GLU A 646 59.11 -21.45 -37.33
N GLU A 647 58.87 -20.16 -37.16
CA GLU A 647 58.46 -19.27 -38.25
C GLU A 647 59.60 -18.31 -38.69
N LYS A 648 60.69 -18.22 -37.91
CA LYS A 648 61.85 -17.34 -38.15
C LYS A 648 61.51 -15.86 -38.35
N ILE A 649 60.36 -15.43 -37.83
CA ILE A 649 59.87 -14.05 -37.87
C ILE A 649 59.64 -13.52 -36.45
N PRO A 650 59.69 -12.19 -36.26
CA PRO A 650 59.27 -11.55 -35.02
C PRO A 650 57.81 -11.84 -34.66
N ALA A 651 57.51 -12.01 -33.38
CA ALA A 651 56.17 -12.39 -32.94
C ALA A 651 55.22 -11.18 -32.85
N THR A 652 54.07 -11.26 -33.51
CA THR A 652 52.97 -10.29 -33.33
C THR A 652 52.19 -10.58 -32.05
N GLU A 653 51.54 -9.56 -31.48
CA GLU A 653 50.72 -9.73 -30.27
C GLU A 653 49.59 -10.76 -30.45
N GLY A 654 49.00 -10.82 -31.65
CA GLY A 654 48.01 -11.83 -32.00
C GLY A 654 48.57 -13.26 -32.01
N ALA A 655 49.78 -13.45 -32.55
CA ALA A 655 50.45 -14.76 -32.53
C ALA A 655 50.81 -15.18 -31.09
N LEU A 656 51.26 -14.23 -30.26
CA LEU A 656 51.55 -14.47 -28.85
C LEU A 656 50.30 -14.87 -28.06
N ALA A 657 49.16 -14.20 -28.29
CA ALA A 657 47.88 -14.54 -27.66
C ALA A 657 47.46 -15.99 -27.98
N VAL A 658 47.50 -16.36 -29.26
CA VAL A 658 47.08 -17.69 -29.72
C VAL A 658 48.01 -18.79 -29.20
N ARG A 659 49.33 -18.59 -29.25
CA ARG A 659 50.31 -19.61 -28.85
C ARG A 659 50.47 -19.73 -27.32
N SER A 660 50.24 -18.67 -26.56
CA SER A 660 50.29 -18.70 -25.09
C SER A 660 48.95 -19.09 -24.43
N GLY A 661 47.84 -19.02 -25.18
CA GLY A 661 46.49 -19.26 -24.65
C GLY A 661 45.98 -18.14 -23.72
N ILE A 662 46.62 -16.98 -23.75
CA ILE A 662 46.29 -15.82 -22.91
C ILE A 662 45.36 -14.88 -23.68
N ASN A 663 44.44 -14.24 -22.96
CA ASN A 663 43.51 -13.28 -23.54
C ASN A 663 44.26 -12.14 -24.27
N PRO A 664 43.92 -11.84 -25.54
CA PRO A 664 44.56 -10.77 -26.31
C PRO A 664 44.65 -9.41 -25.60
N GLY A 665 43.66 -9.07 -24.76
CA GLY A 665 43.67 -7.81 -24.01
C GLY A 665 44.77 -7.69 -22.94
N GLU A 666 45.41 -8.80 -22.56
CA GLU A 666 46.48 -8.83 -21.55
C GLU A 666 47.88 -8.85 -22.17
N ILE A 667 48.03 -9.25 -23.43
CA ILE A 667 49.32 -9.40 -24.11
C ILE A 667 50.15 -8.10 -24.14
N PRO A 668 49.61 -6.91 -24.48
CA PRO A 668 50.40 -5.68 -24.55
C PRO A 668 51.03 -5.29 -23.21
N ARG A 669 50.34 -5.60 -22.10
CA ARG A 669 50.87 -5.36 -20.75
C ARG A 669 52.02 -6.32 -20.45
N LEU A 670 51.85 -7.61 -20.75
CA LEU A 670 52.83 -8.66 -20.44
C LEU A 670 54.10 -8.53 -21.29
N THR A 671 53.98 -8.22 -22.58
CA THR A 671 55.14 -7.99 -23.47
C THR A 671 55.93 -6.76 -23.05
N LYS A 672 55.25 -5.68 -22.67
CA LYS A 672 55.89 -4.48 -22.12
C LYS A 672 56.65 -4.75 -20.83
N THR A 673 56.09 -5.56 -19.92
CA THR A 673 56.79 -5.98 -18.69
C THR A 673 58.03 -6.82 -19.00
N LEU A 674 57.92 -7.81 -19.90
CA LEU A 674 59.08 -8.63 -20.32
C LEU A 674 60.15 -7.78 -21.02
N SER A 675 59.75 -6.72 -21.71
CA SER A 675 60.69 -5.83 -22.38
C SER A 675 61.43 -4.88 -21.45
N GLN A 676 60.74 -4.32 -20.45
CA GLN A 676 61.37 -3.51 -19.41
C GLN A 676 62.44 -4.28 -18.63
N VAL A 677 62.25 -5.59 -18.50
CA VAL A 677 63.14 -6.52 -17.81
C VAL A 677 64.27 -7.04 -18.74
N GLY A 678 64.24 -6.68 -20.03
CA GLY A 678 65.25 -7.04 -21.01
C GLY A 678 65.20 -8.51 -21.45
N LEU A 679 64.03 -9.13 -21.41
CA LEU A 679 63.78 -10.49 -21.90
C LEU A 679 63.14 -10.50 -23.30
N LEU A 680 62.42 -9.43 -23.65
CA LEU A 680 61.89 -9.18 -24.99
C LEU A 680 62.35 -7.80 -25.52
N SER A 681 62.54 -7.70 -26.82
CA SER A 681 62.84 -6.44 -27.51
C SER A 681 61.75 -6.16 -28.54
N GLU A 682 61.28 -4.91 -28.53
CA GLU A 682 60.33 -4.40 -29.50
C GLU A 682 61.08 -3.99 -30.78
N THR A 683 60.53 -4.36 -31.93
CA THR A 683 61.03 -3.98 -33.26
C THR A 683 60.34 -2.69 -33.74
N THR A 684 60.78 -2.14 -34.88
CA THR A 684 60.17 -0.94 -35.48
C THR A 684 58.72 -1.11 -35.91
N ASP A 685 58.27 -2.36 -36.07
CA ASP A 685 56.94 -2.72 -36.59
C ASP A 685 56.01 -3.27 -35.49
N GLU A 686 56.21 -2.85 -34.22
CA GLU A 686 55.43 -3.28 -33.04
C GLU A 686 55.38 -4.81 -32.84
N THR A 687 56.42 -5.52 -33.30
CA THR A 687 56.58 -6.98 -33.10
C THR A 687 57.70 -7.28 -32.11
N TRP A 688 57.64 -8.45 -31.47
CA TRP A 688 58.47 -8.81 -30.32
C TRP A 688 59.44 -9.94 -30.63
N ILE A 689 60.70 -9.77 -30.22
CA ILE A 689 61.76 -10.79 -30.36
C ILE A 689 62.40 -11.06 -28.99
N PRO A 690 62.75 -12.31 -28.64
CA PRO A 690 63.54 -12.60 -27.44
C PRO A 690 64.91 -11.92 -27.45
N SER A 691 65.28 -11.28 -26.33
CA SER A 691 66.53 -10.50 -26.21
C SER A 691 67.77 -11.35 -25.90
N ALA A 692 67.60 -12.64 -25.60
CA ALA A 692 68.67 -13.57 -25.25
C ALA A 692 68.49 -14.91 -25.98
N SER A 693 69.54 -15.72 -26.06
CA SER A 693 69.42 -17.10 -26.53
C SER A 693 68.71 -17.96 -25.48
N GLY A 694 67.85 -18.87 -25.91
CA GLY A 694 67.20 -19.84 -25.01
C GLY A 694 68.16 -20.84 -24.36
N GLU A 695 69.41 -20.92 -24.86
CA GLU A 695 70.49 -21.71 -24.26
C GLU A 695 71.21 -20.98 -23.12
N ASP A 696 71.21 -19.65 -23.14
CA ASP A 696 71.91 -18.80 -22.16
C ASP A 696 71.00 -18.31 -21.03
N LEU A 697 69.70 -18.56 -21.13
CA LEU A 697 68.70 -18.14 -20.15
C LEU A 697 68.25 -19.33 -19.30
N THR A 698 68.60 -19.34 -18.02
CA THR A 698 68.04 -20.31 -17.07
C THR A 698 66.68 -19.84 -16.54
N LEU A 699 65.89 -20.78 -16.01
CA LEU A 699 64.65 -20.41 -15.31
C LEU A 699 64.90 -19.59 -14.05
N ALA A 700 66.06 -19.78 -13.40
CA ALA A 700 66.48 -18.96 -12.29
C ALA A 700 66.78 -17.52 -12.72
N ASP A 701 67.41 -17.31 -13.87
CA ASP A 701 67.66 -15.95 -14.40
C ASP A 701 66.37 -15.25 -14.78
N PHE A 702 65.40 -15.98 -15.34
CA PHE A 702 64.05 -15.48 -15.56
C PHE A 702 63.37 -15.07 -14.23
N TYR A 703 63.48 -15.92 -13.20
CA TYR A 703 62.93 -15.67 -11.88
C TYR A 703 63.57 -14.45 -11.18
N ARG A 704 64.89 -14.29 -11.24
CA ARG A 704 65.64 -13.15 -10.66
C ARG A 704 65.30 -11.81 -11.32
N LYS A 705 65.02 -11.83 -12.62
CA LYS A 705 64.77 -10.63 -13.41
C LYS A 705 63.32 -10.11 -13.28
N ILE A 706 62.37 -10.98 -12.94
CA ILE A 706 60.99 -10.56 -12.71
C ILE A 706 60.88 -9.81 -11.37
N PRO A 707 60.21 -8.64 -11.33
CA PRO A 707 60.32 -7.67 -10.24
C PRO A 707 59.76 -8.08 -8.86
N GLU A 708 59.30 -9.30 -8.64
CA GLU A 708 58.78 -9.72 -7.34
C GLU A 708 59.12 -11.22 -7.11
N PRO A 709 59.85 -11.61 -6.05
CA PRO A 709 60.09 -13.03 -5.71
C PRO A 709 58.85 -13.69 -5.06
N LEU A 710 58.69 -15.02 -5.21
CA LEU A 710 57.66 -15.86 -4.57
C LEU A 710 57.63 -15.72 -3.05
N LEU A 711 58.77 -15.40 -2.44
CA LEU A 711 58.94 -15.15 -1.01
C LEU A 711 59.46 -13.72 -0.85
N LYS A 712 58.54 -12.76 -0.73
CA LYS A 712 58.91 -11.34 -0.58
C LYS A 712 59.73 -11.14 0.71
N GLU A 713 60.86 -10.43 0.61
CA GLU A 713 61.55 -9.91 1.79
C GLU A 713 60.56 -9.13 2.65
N ASP A 714 60.57 -9.44 3.93
CA ASP A 714 59.68 -8.84 4.91
C ASP A 714 60.20 -7.44 5.30
N GLY A 715 59.98 -6.46 4.43
CA GLY A 715 60.33 -5.06 4.67
C GLY A 715 59.60 -4.42 5.87
N HIS A 716 58.68 -5.15 6.51
CA HIS A 716 57.89 -4.71 7.66
C HIS A 716 58.17 -5.49 8.95
N GLY A 717 59.04 -6.51 8.94
CA GLY A 717 59.40 -7.29 10.13
C GLY A 717 58.24 -8.07 10.77
N ILE A 718 57.31 -8.55 9.95
CA ILE A 718 56.14 -9.36 10.29
C ILE A 718 56.52 -10.75 10.85
N TYR A 719 57.61 -11.36 10.37
CA TYR A 719 58.04 -12.71 10.73
C TYR A 719 59.17 -12.72 11.78
N PRO A 720 59.12 -13.61 12.78
CA PRO A 720 60.25 -13.86 13.69
C PRO A 720 61.51 -14.32 12.93
N ASP A 721 62.70 -13.98 13.42
CA ASP A 721 63.98 -14.21 12.72
C ASP A 721 64.17 -15.66 12.25
N LYS A 722 63.78 -16.65 13.07
CA LYS A 722 63.84 -18.07 12.72
C LYS A 722 62.98 -18.47 11.51
N VAL A 723 61.85 -17.79 11.32
CA VAL A 723 60.95 -18.04 10.18
C VAL A 723 61.52 -17.39 8.93
N ARG A 724 62.04 -16.17 9.04
CA ARG A 724 62.70 -15.45 7.94
C ARG A 724 63.90 -16.23 7.40
N GLU A 725 64.80 -16.68 8.27
CA GLU A 725 65.99 -17.47 7.88
C GLU A 725 65.60 -18.77 7.14
N LYS A 726 64.51 -19.42 7.57
CA LYS A 726 64.03 -20.65 6.92
C LYS A 726 63.39 -20.36 5.56
N LEU A 727 62.70 -19.24 5.40
CA LEU A 727 62.14 -18.81 4.12
C LEU A 727 63.25 -18.44 3.12
N GLU A 728 64.22 -17.63 3.53
CA GLU A 728 65.38 -17.26 2.70
C GLU A 728 66.17 -18.50 2.25
N ARG A 729 66.41 -19.45 3.16
CA ARG A 729 67.07 -20.72 2.81
C ARG A 729 66.26 -21.56 1.83
N THR A 730 64.93 -21.55 1.96
CA THR A 730 64.04 -22.29 1.05
C THR A 730 64.02 -21.66 -0.33
N GLU A 731 64.00 -20.33 -0.41
CA GLU A 731 64.10 -19.60 -1.67
C GLU A 731 65.44 -19.84 -2.36
N ALA A 732 66.54 -19.77 -1.62
CA ALA A 732 67.88 -20.02 -2.17
C ALA A 732 68.00 -21.46 -2.74
N ASN A 733 67.43 -22.46 -2.05
CA ASN A 733 67.38 -23.82 -2.57
C ASN A 733 66.52 -23.91 -3.84
N PHE A 734 65.35 -23.26 -3.86
CA PHE A 734 64.47 -23.25 -5.02
C PHE A 734 65.11 -22.59 -6.24
N GLN A 735 65.78 -21.45 -6.07
CA GLN A 735 66.52 -20.79 -7.15
C GLN A 735 67.64 -21.70 -7.68
N LYS A 736 68.34 -22.41 -6.80
CA LYS A 736 69.38 -23.37 -7.19
C LYS A 736 68.83 -24.56 -7.98
N ASP A 737 67.63 -25.03 -7.64
CA ASP A 737 66.95 -26.07 -8.41
C ASP A 737 66.55 -25.54 -9.81
N LEU A 738 66.10 -24.28 -9.89
CA LEU A 738 65.78 -23.64 -11.18
C LEU A 738 66.99 -23.33 -12.05
N ASP A 739 68.19 -23.11 -11.48
CA ASP A 739 69.44 -22.94 -12.25
C ASP A 739 69.77 -24.20 -13.07
N SER A 740 69.24 -25.38 -12.69
CA SER A 740 69.43 -26.64 -13.42
C SER A 740 68.54 -26.79 -14.66
N ILE A 741 67.56 -25.90 -14.85
CA ILE A 741 66.58 -25.95 -15.95
C ILE A 741 66.80 -24.75 -16.87
N THR A 742 67.13 -25.02 -18.13
CA THR A 742 67.28 -23.98 -19.15
C THR A 742 65.95 -23.67 -19.83
N PHE A 743 65.82 -22.48 -20.41
CA PHE A 743 64.62 -22.15 -21.18
C PHE A 743 64.44 -23.05 -22.41
N ARG A 744 65.54 -23.60 -22.94
CA ARG A 744 65.53 -24.65 -23.97
C ARG A 744 64.77 -25.89 -23.52
N ASP A 745 64.97 -26.37 -22.30
CA ASP A 745 64.29 -27.57 -21.78
C ASP A 745 62.77 -27.38 -21.76
N LEU A 746 62.32 -26.16 -21.45
CA LEU A 746 60.92 -25.74 -21.50
C LEU A 746 60.33 -25.68 -22.91
N ILE A 747 61.13 -25.33 -23.91
CA ILE A 747 60.72 -25.25 -25.32
C ILE A 747 60.68 -26.66 -25.94
N GLU A 748 61.66 -27.51 -25.60
CA GLU A 748 61.82 -28.85 -26.17
C GLU A 748 61.07 -29.95 -25.39
N GLY A 749 60.51 -29.62 -24.22
CA GLY A 749 59.66 -30.51 -23.42
C GLY A 749 60.41 -31.66 -22.76
N ARG A 750 61.66 -31.44 -22.35
CA ARG A 750 62.55 -32.45 -21.74
C ARG A 750 62.54 -32.41 -20.23
#